data_AF-A0A2E7JAY1-F1
#
_entry.id   AF-A0A2E7JAY1-F1
#
_cell.length_a   1.000
_cell.length_b   1.000
_cell.length_c   1.000
_cell.angle_alpha   90.00
_cell.angle_beta   90.00
_cell.angle_gamma   90.00
#
_symmetry.space_group_name_H-M   'P 1'
#
loop_
_entity.id
_entity.type
_entity.pdbx_description
1 polymer ?
#
loop_
_entity_poly.entity_id
_entity_poly.type
_entity_poly.pdbx_seq_one_letter_code
_entity_poly.pdbx_strand_id
1 'polypeptide(L)'
;MNNWSIRNRILLMALLPGVMVSLVLGMFFIVGRATDLSDLLEARALAMGKQLAPTCEYGVMTGNTGILQNIANNMLEERDVRAVNLFDQDMNLLAHSGPRMITDRISATELKENQLQLATTTGSVRVKAPIFAQNLVISDQLTEQFYAQTQDTELRLLGWAEIELSNSNTRLMQYQLLASSLSIIAFVLLLGSFFAIRISRNISDPVQDILNALNEIRGGKLDTRIHVNSTGELQDLAAGVNAMAAAIQRANIEHQHSMEQSARESQETIDELEIRNHELMIEHRNALESSRTKSEFLANVSHEIRTPLNGIIGFSDLLARTQVNERQGEYVDTIRRSSEDLLNIINDILDLSKIDAGKLILEAENFDLRDLVEEVLQVLTPNAYSKGIEVYQYISPDMPDLIVSDRLRLKQVLTNLCSNAVKFTHEGGVSISVIPIQQKNGHISIQFDVADTGIGISSEQQARLFQAFSQADPGIARQYGGTGLGLIISRALVEAMGGDIRVHSDEGAGSTFSFTIEAEIDEENAQLPQSLADCKIALINPSGAPSRDTIELLEKRGATLKEYHSPNEVPVTCGEKKTDVAIIFCDRQMISQGGMEEWMTICSGKGIPVLNISRNALPERMSASLTTPLLTAPYTQTQLVRQVLQLCGHNVEPLAAPDTPTPQEVPTVLAVDDNEANLKLAVTLLNELGVNTLQAPSGFDAVAMATRDCPDLILMDIQMPGMSGNEATARIRKLPGKRNLPIVALTAHAMSDERQALIANGFSDSQTKPVSMEQLARIIERWTGFKADSEESPPLRHEAPAATGIFNTELALHQANGNPGLATDMFSMLTDMLRKEKDEILELWEEEKLPELLEATHKLHGAARYCGVPALRSALEAFETCLKEQNSEAYPERLRELMTETERLLKWAGENDWQAQFEEASGKSANTENA
;
A
#
# COMPACT_ATOMS: atom_id res chain seq x y z
N MET A 1 -44.84 -52.17 -24.17
CA MET A 1 -44.41 -52.84 -22.92
C MET A 1 -43.22 -52.16 -22.23
N ASN A 2 -42.63 -51.07 -22.76
CA ASN A 2 -41.43 -50.44 -22.17
C ASN A 2 -41.68 -49.60 -20.91
N ASN A 3 -42.91 -49.15 -20.63
CA ASN A 3 -43.23 -48.31 -19.46
C ASN A 3 -43.92 -49.07 -18.30
N TRP A 4 -43.75 -50.39 -18.22
CA TRP A 4 -44.38 -51.18 -17.16
C TRP A 4 -43.44 -51.33 -15.96
N SER A 5 -43.98 -51.14 -14.76
CA SER A 5 -43.28 -51.41 -13.49
C SER A 5 -42.85 -52.88 -13.42
N ILE A 6 -41.73 -53.15 -12.74
CA ILE A 6 -41.19 -54.50 -12.53
C ILE A 6 -42.28 -55.44 -11.97
N ARG A 7 -43.07 -54.94 -11.03
CA ARG A 7 -44.25 -55.62 -10.45
C ARG A 7 -45.25 -56.08 -11.51
N ASN A 8 -45.65 -55.21 -12.44
CA ASN A 8 -46.64 -55.55 -13.47
C ASN A 8 -46.10 -56.57 -14.48
N ARG A 9 -44.79 -56.53 -14.77
CA ARG A 9 -44.14 -57.52 -15.65
C ARG A 9 -44.09 -58.92 -15.01
N ILE A 10 -43.71 -58.99 -13.73
CA ILE A 10 -43.65 -60.26 -12.99
C ILE A 10 -45.05 -60.89 -12.89
N LEU A 11 -46.07 -60.10 -12.55
CA LEU A 11 -47.45 -60.59 -12.47
C LEU A 11 -47.97 -61.11 -13.81
N LEU A 12 -47.72 -60.39 -14.91
CA LEU A 12 -48.14 -60.81 -16.24
C LEU A 12 -47.46 -62.12 -16.65
N MET A 13 -46.14 -62.24 -16.47
CA MET A 13 -45.38 -63.44 -16.82
C MET A 13 -45.79 -64.65 -15.97
N ALA A 14 -46.16 -64.45 -14.70
CA ALA A 14 -46.56 -65.54 -13.82
C ALA A 14 -48.01 -66.03 -14.07
N LEU A 15 -48.95 -65.12 -14.37
CA LEU A 15 -50.38 -65.48 -14.45
C LEU A 15 -50.83 -65.95 -15.84
N LEU A 16 -50.27 -65.37 -16.90
CA LEU A 16 -50.78 -65.57 -18.26
C LEU A 16 -50.72 -67.04 -18.73
N PRO A 17 -49.61 -67.79 -18.51
CA PRO A 17 -49.57 -69.21 -18.86
C PRO A 17 -50.57 -70.04 -18.04
N GLY A 18 -50.72 -69.74 -16.74
CA GLY A 18 -51.65 -70.46 -15.86
C GLY A 18 -53.11 -70.30 -16.29
N VAL A 19 -53.51 -69.07 -16.63
CA VAL A 19 -54.87 -68.80 -17.12
C VAL A 19 -55.16 -69.53 -18.43
N MET A 20 -54.21 -69.51 -19.38
CA MET A 20 -54.37 -70.21 -20.65
C MET A 20 -54.54 -71.71 -20.47
N VAL A 21 -53.67 -72.33 -19.67
CA VAL A 21 -53.72 -73.78 -19.43
C VAL A 21 -55.02 -74.18 -18.73
N SER A 22 -55.47 -73.44 -17.71
CA SER A 22 -56.70 -73.75 -16.99
C SER A 22 -57.96 -73.65 -17.87
N LEU A 23 -58.02 -72.68 -18.79
CA LEU A 23 -59.16 -72.55 -19.71
C LEU A 23 -59.23 -73.68 -20.74
N VAL A 24 -58.09 -74.02 -21.35
CA VAL A 24 -58.03 -75.07 -22.39
C VAL A 24 -58.39 -76.44 -21.82
N LEU A 25 -57.76 -76.84 -20.70
CA LEU A 25 -58.05 -78.11 -20.04
C LEU A 25 -59.47 -78.16 -19.48
N GLY A 26 -59.95 -77.06 -18.88
CA GLY A 26 -61.30 -76.97 -18.34
C GLY A 26 -62.38 -77.20 -19.41
N MET A 27 -62.23 -76.55 -20.56
CA MET A 27 -63.15 -76.72 -21.69
C MET A 27 -63.13 -78.16 -22.22
N PHE A 28 -61.94 -78.76 -22.37
CA PHE A 28 -61.78 -80.14 -22.84
C PHE A 28 -62.50 -81.16 -21.94
N PHE A 29 -62.32 -81.08 -20.62
CA PHE A 29 -62.95 -82.01 -19.66
C PHE A 29 -64.48 -81.86 -19.59
N ILE A 30 -64.99 -80.63 -19.64
CA ILE A 30 -66.45 -80.37 -19.59
C ILE A 30 -67.14 -80.99 -20.80
N VAL A 31 -66.58 -80.78 -22.00
CA VAL A 31 -67.16 -81.31 -23.25
C VAL A 31 -67.13 -82.84 -23.25
N GLY A 32 -65.98 -83.46 -22.97
CA GLY A 32 -65.86 -84.92 -23.00
C GLY A 32 -66.75 -85.64 -21.99
N ARG A 33 -66.89 -85.10 -20.78
CA ARG A 33 -67.71 -85.75 -19.74
C ARG A 33 -69.21 -85.54 -19.95
N ALA A 34 -69.61 -84.46 -20.63
CA ALA A 34 -71.00 -84.23 -20.99
C ALA A 34 -71.48 -85.20 -22.09
N THR A 35 -70.60 -85.54 -23.04
CA THR A 35 -70.89 -86.56 -24.07
C THR A 35 -70.98 -87.95 -23.46
N ASP A 36 -70.04 -88.36 -22.60
CA ASP A 36 -70.05 -89.67 -21.95
C ASP A 36 -71.35 -89.96 -21.17
N LEU A 37 -71.91 -88.94 -20.51
CA LEU A 37 -73.17 -89.05 -19.76
C LEU A 37 -74.39 -89.27 -20.65
N SER A 38 -74.38 -88.72 -21.86
CA SER A 38 -75.47 -88.92 -22.83
C SER A 38 -75.43 -90.35 -23.36
N ASP A 39 -74.24 -90.82 -23.76
CA ASP A 39 -74.04 -92.15 -24.32
C ASP A 39 -74.41 -93.26 -23.32
N LEU A 40 -74.13 -93.06 -22.03
CA LEU A 40 -74.48 -94.01 -20.97
C LEU A 40 -76.00 -94.16 -20.83
N LEU A 41 -76.77 -93.08 -20.95
CA LEU A 41 -78.23 -93.13 -20.88
C LEU A 41 -78.82 -93.91 -22.05
N GLU A 42 -78.31 -93.71 -23.26
CA GLU A 42 -78.72 -94.45 -24.46
C GLU A 42 -78.40 -95.96 -24.32
N ALA A 43 -77.19 -96.29 -23.86
CA ALA A 43 -76.79 -97.68 -23.63
C ALA A 43 -77.68 -98.38 -22.59
N ARG A 44 -78.07 -97.67 -21.51
CA ARG A 44 -79.00 -98.20 -20.50
C ARG A 44 -80.39 -98.43 -21.08
N ALA A 45 -80.94 -97.47 -21.83
CA ALA A 45 -82.24 -97.61 -22.46
C ALA A 45 -82.30 -98.85 -23.37
N LEU A 46 -81.25 -99.06 -24.19
CA LEU A 46 -81.12 -100.24 -25.05
C LEU A 46 -81.07 -101.54 -24.25
N ALA A 47 -80.30 -101.57 -23.15
CA ALA A 47 -80.19 -102.76 -22.30
C ALA A 47 -81.54 -103.12 -21.65
N MET A 48 -82.26 -102.14 -21.12
CA MET A 48 -83.59 -102.32 -20.53
C MET A 48 -84.60 -102.83 -21.55
N GLY A 49 -84.62 -102.25 -22.76
CA GLY A 49 -85.49 -102.73 -23.85
C GLY A 49 -85.22 -104.18 -24.24
N LYS A 50 -83.93 -104.57 -24.34
CA LYS A 50 -83.53 -105.96 -24.62
C LYS A 50 -83.91 -106.94 -23.51
N GLN A 51 -83.86 -106.52 -22.25
CA GLN A 51 -84.23 -107.38 -21.12
C GLN A 51 -85.75 -107.50 -20.96
N LEU A 52 -86.49 -106.42 -21.21
CA LEU A 52 -87.95 -106.40 -21.03
C LEU A 52 -88.68 -107.29 -22.03
N ALA A 53 -88.22 -107.34 -23.29
CA ALA A 53 -88.92 -108.07 -24.34
C ALA A 53 -89.12 -109.57 -24.03
N PRO A 54 -88.09 -110.36 -23.65
CA PRO A 54 -88.28 -111.76 -23.24
C PRO A 54 -89.18 -111.92 -22.00
N THR A 55 -89.09 -111.02 -21.02
CA THR A 55 -89.91 -111.12 -19.80
C THR A 55 -91.41 -110.98 -20.09
N CYS A 56 -91.77 -110.24 -21.14
CA CYS A 56 -93.16 -110.04 -21.55
C CYS A 56 -93.73 -111.20 -22.36
N GLU A 57 -92.88 -112.12 -22.85
CA GLU A 57 -93.27 -113.19 -23.78
C GLU A 57 -94.47 -114.00 -23.28
N TYR A 58 -94.37 -114.56 -22.07
CA TYR A 58 -95.43 -115.39 -21.47
C TYR A 58 -96.75 -114.62 -21.33
N GLY A 59 -96.68 -113.35 -20.91
CA GLY A 59 -97.86 -112.51 -20.73
C GLY A 59 -98.56 -112.18 -22.05
N VAL A 60 -97.81 -111.92 -23.12
CA VAL A 60 -98.37 -111.65 -24.47
C VAL A 60 -98.94 -112.91 -25.08
N MET A 61 -98.24 -114.05 -25.00
CA MET A 61 -98.68 -115.33 -25.57
C MET A 61 -99.97 -115.85 -24.93
N THR A 62 -100.12 -115.67 -23.61
CA THR A 62 -101.31 -116.12 -22.86
C THR A 62 -102.46 -115.10 -22.85
N GLY A 63 -102.23 -113.88 -23.33
CA GLY A 63 -103.19 -112.77 -23.22
C GLY A 63 -103.41 -112.29 -21.77
N ASN A 64 -102.51 -112.62 -20.83
CA ASN A 64 -102.64 -112.24 -19.43
C ASN A 64 -102.17 -110.81 -19.21
N THR A 65 -103.10 -109.87 -19.41
CA THR A 65 -102.86 -108.43 -19.21
C THR A 65 -102.48 -108.08 -17.77
N GLY A 66 -102.89 -108.89 -16.78
CA GLY A 66 -102.52 -108.68 -15.38
C GLY A 66 -101.01 -108.86 -15.11
N ILE A 67 -100.40 -109.91 -15.68
CA ILE A 67 -98.95 -110.13 -15.57
C ILE A 67 -98.18 -109.04 -16.34
N LEU A 68 -98.61 -108.69 -17.55
CA LEU A 68 -98.00 -107.63 -18.35
C LEU A 68 -98.06 -106.27 -17.65
N GLN A 69 -99.19 -105.95 -16.99
CA GLN A 69 -99.33 -104.72 -16.22
C GLN A 69 -98.39 -104.68 -15.01
N ASN A 70 -98.20 -105.81 -14.31
CA ASN A 70 -97.23 -105.90 -13.22
C ASN A 70 -95.79 -105.74 -13.72
N ILE A 71 -95.43 -106.34 -14.85
CA ILE A 71 -94.11 -106.16 -15.47
C ILE A 71 -93.89 -104.69 -15.86
N ALA A 72 -94.89 -104.04 -16.47
CA ALA A 72 -94.82 -102.63 -16.83
C ALA A 72 -94.69 -101.72 -15.60
N ASN A 73 -95.41 -102.01 -14.51
CA ASN A 73 -95.30 -101.26 -13.25
C ASN A 73 -93.92 -101.43 -12.61
N ASN A 74 -93.37 -102.65 -12.57
CA ASN A 74 -92.02 -102.88 -12.02
C ASN A 74 -90.94 -102.15 -12.84
N MET A 75 -91.08 -102.11 -14.17
CA MET A 75 -90.17 -101.34 -15.01
C MET A 75 -90.30 -99.83 -14.82
N LEU A 76 -91.47 -99.31 -14.43
CA LEU A 76 -91.62 -97.89 -14.11
C LEU A 76 -90.85 -97.49 -12.84
N GLU A 77 -90.60 -98.44 -11.93
CA GLU A 77 -89.80 -98.18 -10.72
C GLU A 77 -88.28 -98.10 -11.01
N GLU A 78 -87.83 -98.55 -12.19
CA GLU A 78 -86.43 -98.44 -12.60
C GLU A 78 -86.01 -96.99 -12.84
N ARG A 79 -84.74 -96.69 -12.54
CA ARG A 79 -84.23 -95.33 -12.60
C ARG A 79 -84.30 -94.77 -14.02
N ASP A 80 -84.79 -93.54 -14.12
CA ASP A 80 -84.96 -92.77 -15.35
C ASP A 80 -86.09 -93.27 -16.25
N VAL A 81 -86.71 -94.44 -15.99
CA VAL A 81 -87.87 -94.90 -16.76
C VAL A 81 -89.07 -94.00 -16.46
N ARG A 82 -89.64 -93.44 -17.52
CA ARG A 82 -90.77 -92.52 -17.47
C ARG A 82 -92.08 -93.21 -17.83
N ALA A 83 -92.06 -94.09 -18.82
CA ALA A 83 -93.25 -94.80 -19.30
C ALA A 83 -92.90 -96.11 -19.99
N VAL A 84 -93.82 -97.06 -19.94
CA VAL A 84 -93.70 -98.38 -20.58
C VAL A 84 -95.03 -98.71 -21.27
N ASN A 85 -94.98 -99.12 -22.53
CA ASN A 85 -96.11 -99.65 -23.28
C ASN A 85 -95.78 -101.06 -23.76
N LEU A 86 -96.72 -101.98 -23.61
CA LEU A 86 -96.63 -103.32 -24.16
C LEU A 86 -97.77 -103.49 -25.17
N PHE A 87 -97.43 -103.93 -26.38
CA PHE A 87 -98.34 -104.09 -27.50
C PHE A 87 -98.40 -105.54 -27.95
N ASP A 88 -99.52 -105.96 -28.54
CA ASP A 88 -99.62 -107.20 -29.30
C ASP A 88 -99.00 -107.07 -30.71
N GLN A 89 -99.11 -108.13 -31.51
CA GLN A 89 -98.61 -108.17 -32.89
C GLN A 89 -99.31 -107.14 -33.79
N ASP A 90 -100.58 -106.81 -33.51
CA ASP A 90 -101.41 -105.85 -34.25
C ASP A 90 -101.26 -104.40 -33.73
N MET A 91 -100.31 -104.15 -32.81
CA MET A 91 -100.06 -102.87 -32.16
C MET A 91 -101.19 -102.37 -31.24
N ASN A 92 -102.07 -103.26 -30.77
CA ASN A 92 -103.02 -102.92 -29.71
C ASN A 92 -102.31 -102.91 -28.35
N LEU A 93 -102.64 -101.91 -27.52
CA LEU A 93 -102.03 -101.74 -26.21
C LEU A 93 -102.55 -102.81 -25.22
N LEU A 94 -101.66 -103.66 -24.74
CA LEU A 94 -101.95 -104.72 -23.76
C LEU A 94 -101.75 -104.25 -22.32
N ALA A 95 -100.73 -103.43 -22.07
CA ALA A 95 -100.43 -102.87 -20.76
C ALA A 95 -99.69 -101.54 -20.89
N HIS A 96 -99.91 -100.63 -19.95
CA HIS A 96 -99.29 -99.33 -19.91
C HIS A 96 -99.01 -98.90 -18.49
N SER A 97 -97.79 -98.38 -18.24
CA SER A 97 -97.45 -97.77 -16.97
C SER A 97 -96.72 -96.44 -17.20
N GLY A 98 -97.06 -95.42 -16.41
CA GLY A 98 -96.48 -94.08 -16.48
C GLY A 98 -97.35 -93.04 -17.22
N PRO A 99 -96.83 -91.83 -17.46
CA PRO A 99 -97.50 -90.78 -18.24
C PRO A 99 -97.48 -91.09 -19.75
N ARG A 100 -98.26 -90.33 -20.53
CA ARG A 100 -98.17 -90.42 -22.00
C ARG A 100 -96.75 -90.11 -22.49
N MET A 101 -96.23 -90.97 -23.37
CA MET A 101 -94.88 -90.83 -23.92
C MET A 101 -94.72 -89.54 -24.74
N ILE A 102 -93.57 -88.89 -24.68
CA ILE A 102 -93.32 -87.60 -25.35
C ILE A 102 -93.18 -87.84 -26.87
N THR A 103 -94.06 -87.26 -27.68
CA THR A 103 -94.13 -87.49 -29.14
C THR A 103 -93.39 -86.45 -29.98
N ASP A 104 -92.56 -85.61 -29.35
CA ASP A 104 -91.79 -84.59 -30.07
C ASP A 104 -90.75 -85.23 -31.00
N ARG A 105 -90.73 -84.78 -32.27
CA ARG A 105 -89.83 -85.16 -33.38
C ARG A 105 -88.80 -86.27 -33.06
N ILE A 106 -89.20 -87.50 -33.37
CA ILE A 106 -88.33 -88.67 -33.39
C ILE A 106 -87.28 -88.47 -34.51
N SER A 107 -86.00 -88.46 -34.16
CA SER A 107 -84.94 -88.54 -35.17
C SER A 107 -85.00 -89.92 -35.82
N ALA A 108 -85.34 -89.94 -37.11
CA ALA A 108 -85.55 -91.15 -37.89
C ALA A 108 -84.20 -91.83 -38.20
N THR A 109 -83.76 -92.72 -37.32
CA THR A 109 -82.81 -93.77 -37.68
C THR A 109 -83.62 -94.95 -38.22
N GLU A 110 -83.35 -95.31 -39.47
CA GLU A 110 -84.15 -96.17 -40.36
C GLU A 110 -84.69 -97.45 -39.71
N LEU A 111 -86.01 -97.62 -39.78
CA LEU A 111 -86.73 -98.80 -39.34
C LEU A 111 -86.44 -99.99 -40.27
N LYS A 112 -85.77 -101.03 -39.76
CA LYS A 112 -85.95 -102.40 -40.27
C LYS A 112 -87.09 -103.05 -39.50
N GLU A 113 -88.04 -103.65 -40.22
CA GLU A 113 -89.13 -104.42 -39.62
C GLU A 113 -88.55 -105.53 -38.72
N ASN A 114 -89.11 -105.66 -37.52
CA ASN A 114 -88.74 -106.65 -36.48
C ASN A 114 -87.35 -106.49 -35.83
N GLN A 115 -86.77 -105.28 -35.74
CA GLN A 115 -85.55 -105.04 -34.96
C GLN A 115 -85.73 -104.01 -33.82
N LEU A 116 -84.83 -104.05 -32.84
CA LEU A 116 -84.75 -103.10 -31.72
C LEU A 116 -84.49 -101.68 -32.24
N GLN A 117 -85.32 -100.71 -31.85
CA GLN A 117 -85.23 -99.31 -32.29
C GLN A 117 -84.93 -98.38 -31.11
N LEU A 118 -84.05 -97.41 -31.33
CA LEU A 118 -83.73 -96.32 -30.40
C LEU A 118 -84.11 -94.99 -31.04
N ALA A 119 -84.89 -94.19 -30.33
CA ALA A 119 -85.29 -92.85 -30.73
C ALA A 119 -84.93 -91.86 -29.63
N THR A 120 -84.09 -90.88 -29.95
CA THR A 120 -83.74 -89.79 -29.05
C THR A 120 -84.59 -88.56 -29.34
N THR A 121 -85.18 -88.01 -28.28
CA THR A 121 -85.96 -86.77 -28.27
C THR A 121 -85.22 -85.73 -27.43
N THR A 122 -85.59 -84.46 -27.55
CA THR A 122 -85.02 -83.37 -26.74
C THR A 122 -85.13 -83.60 -25.22
N GLY A 123 -86.12 -84.37 -24.76
CA GLY A 123 -86.38 -84.63 -23.34
C GLY A 123 -86.30 -86.10 -22.88
N SER A 124 -86.21 -87.06 -23.80
CA SER A 124 -86.25 -88.48 -23.47
C SER A 124 -85.52 -89.36 -24.49
N VAL A 125 -85.07 -90.52 -24.04
CA VAL A 125 -84.60 -91.63 -24.88
C VAL A 125 -85.68 -92.69 -24.92
N ARG A 126 -86.09 -93.14 -26.10
CA ARG A 126 -87.11 -94.16 -26.26
C ARG A 126 -86.54 -95.40 -26.95
N VAL A 127 -86.89 -96.57 -26.43
CA VAL A 127 -86.52 -97.85 -27.03
C VAL A 127 -87.76 -98.67 -27.31
N LYS A 128 -87.87 -99.19 -28.53
CA LYS A 128 -88.93 -100.12 -28.94
C LYS A 128 -88.29 -101.48 -29.29
N ALA A 129 -88.63 -102.50 -28.53
CA ALA A 129 -88.09 -103.84 -28.64
C ALA A 129 -89.16 -104.85 -29.11
N PRO A 130 -88.89 -105.66 -30.14
CA PRO A 130 -89.80 -106.74 -30.55
C PRO A 130 -89.81 -107.87 -29.52
N ILE A 131 -90.99 -108.38 -29.20
CA ILE A 131 -91.21 -109.55 -28.34
C ILE A 131 -91.39 -110.75 -29.27
N PHE A 132 -90.48 -111.72 -29.20
CA PHE A 132 -90.55 -112.95 -29.99
C PHE A 132 -90.92 -114.14 -29.12
N ALA A 133 -91.63 -115.12 -29.67
CA ALA A 133 -91.82 -116.41 -29.03
C ALA A 133 -90.49 -117.19 -29.02
N GLN A 134 -89.97 -117.47 -27.83
CA GLN A 134 -88.83 -118.36 -27.64
C GLN A 134 -89.38 -119.76 -27.33
N ASN A 135 -89.03 -120.75 -28.15
CA ASN A 135 -89.37 -122.15 -27.86
C ASN A 135 -88.71 -122.58 -26.54
N LEU A 136 -89.44 -122.48 -25.43
CA LEU A 136 -89.08 -123.12 -24.17
C LEU A 136 -89.02 -124.63 -24.42
N VAL A 137 -87.81 -125.17 -24.51
CA VAL A 137 -87.58 -126.61 -24.40
C VAL A 137 -87.88 -126.98 -22.95
N ILE A 138 -89.14 -127.32 -22.66
CA ILE A 138 -89.51 -128.02 -21.44
C ILE A 138 -89.02 -129.46 -21.62
N SER A 139 -87.85 -129.78 -21.11
CA SER A 139 -87.35 -131.15 -21.09
C SER A 139 -88.00 -131.91 -19.92
N ASP A 140 -89.15 -132.52 -20.18
CA ASP A 140 -89.63 -133.65 -19.38
C ASP A 140 -89.16 -134.97 -20.01
N GLN A 141 -89.03 -135.99 -19.18
CA GLN A 141 -88.20 -137.19 -19.37
C GLN A 141 -88.49 -138.03 -20.63
N LEU A 142 -87.39 -138.58 -21.19
CA LEU A 142 -87.24 -139.77 -22.04
C LEU A 142 -87.67 -139.68 -23.52
N THR A 143 -86.69 -139.53 -24.44
CA THR A 143 -86.15 -140.63 -25.28
C THR A 143 -85.33 -140.06 -26.44
N GLU A 144 -84.09 -140.51 -26.57
CA GLU A 144 -83.21 -140.35 -27.73
C GLU A 144 -83.84 -140.99 -28.98
N GLN A 145 -83.89 -140.23 -30.06
CA GLN A 145 -83.82 -140.63 -31.48
C GLN A 145 -84.74 -139.69 -32.27
N PHE A 146 -84.26 -138.51 -32.64
CA PHE A 146 -84.68 -137.80 -33.86
C PHE A 146 -83.85 -136.51 -33.98
N TYR A 147 -82.58 -136.66 -34.39
CA TYR A 147 -81.89 -135.58 -35.09
C TYR A 147 -81.95 -135.89 -36.58
N ALA A 148 -82.65 -135.06 -37.35
CA ALA A 148 -82.14 -134.47 -38.59
C ALA A 148 -83.18 -133.56 -39.26
N GLN A 149 -82.66 -132.46 -39.81
CA GLN A 149 -83.22 -131.58 -40.87
C GLN A 149 -84.03 -130.34 -40.48
N THR A 150 -83.27 -129.22 -40.39
CA THR A 150 -83.43 -127.96 -41.14
C THR A 150 -84.82 -127.38 -41.37
N GLN A 151 -85.08 -126.18 -40.84
CA GLN A 151 -85.13 -124.89 -41.55
C GLN A 151 -85.85 -123.84 -40.69
N ASP A 152 -85.37 -122.60 -40.77
CA ASP A 152 -86.04 -121.36 -40.36
C ASP A 152 -87.01 -121.48 -39.18
N THR A 153 -86.47 -121.42 -37.95
CA THR A 153 -87.28 -120.95 -36.83
C THR A 153 -87.45 -119.43 -37.02
N GLU A 154 -88.36 -119.02 -37.90
CA GLU A 154 -88.87 -117.66 -37.91
C GLU A 154 -89.35 -117.35 -36.49
N LEU A 155 -88.60 -116.52 -35.77
CA LEU A 155 -88.99 -116.01 -34.47
C LEU A 155 -90.35 -115.33 -34.65
N ARG A 156 -91.41 -115.99 -34.18
CA ARG A 156 -92.77 -115.46 -34.32
C ARG A 156 -92.87 -114.22 -33.45
N LEU A 157 -93.04 -113.06 -34.09
CA LEU A 157 -93.30 -111.80 -33.40
C LEU A 157 -94.64 -111.91 -32.67
N LEU A 158 -94.60 -111.79 -31.34
CA LEU A 158 -95.78 -111.79 -30.48
C LEU A 158 -96.28 -110.37 -30.21
N GLY A 159 -95.39 -109.38 -30.21
CA GLY A 159 -95.74 -108.01 -29.89
C GLY A 159 -94.53 -107.10 -29.74
N TRP A 160 -94.71 -105.93 -29.12
CA TRP A 160 -93.66 -104.94 -28.93
C TRP A 160 -93.65 -104.39 -27.51
N ALA A 161 -92.46 -104.23 -26.93
CA ALA A 161 -92.24 -103.51 -25.68
C ALA A 161 -91.60 -102.15 -25.98
N GLU A 162 -92.25 -101.06 -25.58
CA GLU A 162 -91.74 -99.70 -25.74
C GLU A 162 -91.46 -99.11 -24.35
N ILE A 163 -90.25 -98.60 -24.15
CA ILE A 163 -89.79 -97.98 -22.91
C ILE A 163 -89.29 -96.58 -23.22
N GLU A 164 -89.69 -95.60 -22.41
CA GLU A 164 -89.18 -94.23 -22.48
C GLU A 164 -88.40 -93.89 -21.20
N LEU A 165 -87.17 -93.42 -21.34
CA LEU A 165 -86.32 -92.89 -20.26
C LEU A 165 -86.24 -91.36 -20.34
N SER A 166 -86.31 -90.67 -19.20
CA SER A 166 -86.23 -89.21 -19.08
C SER A 166 -84.78 -88.71 -18.98
N ASN A 167 -84.45 -87.64 -19.71
CA ASN A 167 -83.12 -87.02 -19.65
C ASN A 167 -82.98 -86.03 -18.48
N SER A 168 -84.01 -85.81 -17.67
CA SER A 168 -84.00 -84.81 -16.59
C SER A 168 -82.87 -85.04 -15.58
N ASN A 169 -82.64 -86.29 -15.18
CA ASN A 169 -81.56 -86.64 -14.25
C ASN A 169 -80.17 -86.44 -14.88
N THR A 170 -79.99 -86.78 -16.16
CA THR A 170 -78.75 -86.56 -16.90
C THR A 170 -78.45 -85.06 -17.05
N ARG A 171 -79.46 -84.24 -17.35
CA ARG A 171 -79.31 -82.78 -17.40
C ARG A 171 -78.93 -82.18 -16.03
N LEU A 172 -79.54 -82.66 -14.95
CA LEU A 172 -79.17 -82.24 -13.60
C LEU A 172 -77.70 -82.58 -13.30
N MET A 173 -77.24 -83.78 -13.67
CA MET A 173 -75.85 -84.19 -13.54
C MET A 173 -74.89 -83.34 -14.40
N GLN A 174 -75.28 -83.00 -15.63
CA GLN A 174 -74.50 -82.09 -16.49
C GLN A 174 -74.36 -80.69 -15.87
N TYR A 175 -75.42 -80.13 -15.27
CA TYR A 175 -75.33 -78.85 -14.57
C TYR A 175 -74.43 -78.93 -13.32
N GLN A 176 -74.53 -80.01 -12.54
CA GLN A 176 -73.63 -80.24 -11.40
C GLN A 176 -72.16 -80.35 -11.83
N LEU A 177 -71.89 -81.00 -12.96
CA LEU A 177 -70.55 -81.10 -13.55
C LEU A 177 -70.02 -79.75 -14.03
N LEU A 178 -70.85 -78.95 -14.70
CA LEU A 178 -70.47 -77.62 -15.14
C LEU A 178 -70.16 -76.72 -13.94
N ALA A 179 -71.02 -76.73 -12.91
CA ALA A 179 -70.83 -75.94 -11.69
C ALA A 179 -69.55 -76.35 -10.92
N SER A 180 -69.31 -77.66 -10.74
CA SER A 180 -68.11 -78.15 -10.05
C SER A 180 -66.83 -77.86 -10.85
N SER A 181 -66.84 -78.05 -12.17
CA SER A 181 -65.68 -77.75 -13.03
C SER A 181 -65.35 -76.25 -13.03
N LEU A 182 -66.36 -75.38 -13.11
CA LEU A 182 -66.17 -73.93 -13.04
C LEU A 182 -65.62 -73.51 -11.67
N SER A 183 -66.08 -74.15 -10.58
CA SER A 183 -65.58 -73.91 -9.23
C SER A 183 -64.12 -74.31 -9.08
N ILE A 184 -63.69 -75.44 -9.66
CA ILE A 184 -62.30 -75.89 -9.65
C ILE A 184 -61.40 -74.91 -10.42
N ILE A 185 -61.83 -74.48 -11.62
CA ILE A 185 -61.08 -73.49 -12.42
C ILE A 185 -60.92 -72.18 -11.65
N ALA A 186 -62.01 -71.67 -11.06
CA ALA A 186 -61.98 -70.46 -10.24
C ALA A 186 -61.02 -70.62 -9.04
N PHE A 187 -61.04 -71.77 -8.37
CA PHE A 187 -60.14 -72.05 -7.24
C PHE A 187 -58.66 -72.06 -7.66
N VAL A 188 -58.33 -72.73 -8.77
CA VAL A 188 -56.95 -72.77 -9.31
C VAL A 188 -56.47 -71.38 -9.71
N LEU A 189 -57.32 -70.57 -10.34
CA LEU A 189 -56.99 -69.19 -10.71
C LEU A 189 -56.78 -68.30 -9.48
N LEU A 190 -57.63 -68.42 -8.46
CA LEU A 190 -57.48 -67.69 -7.20
C LEU A 190 -56.19 -68.08 -6.48
N LEU A 191 -55.88 -69.36 -6.42
CA LEU A 191 -54.65 -69.86 -5.80
C LEU A 191 -53.41 -69.40 -6.58
N GLY A 192 -53.43 -69.50 -7.91
CA GLY A 192 -52.37 -68.99 -8.78
C GLY A 192 -52.16 -67.48 -8.63
N SER A 193 -53.25 -66.71 -8.57
CA SER A 193 -53.21 -65.27 -8.31
C SER A 193 -52.65 -64.94 -6.93
N PHE A 194 -53.03 -65.71 -5.89
CA PHE A 194 -52.49 -65.54 -4.55
C PHE A 194 -50.97 -65.75 -4.53
N PHE A 195 -50.47 -66.84 -5.13
CA PHE A 195 -49.03 -67.10 -5.21
C PHE A 195 -48.28 -66.07 -6.06
N ALA A 196 -48.84 -65.67 -7.21
CA ALA A 196 -48.24 -64.65 -8.07
C ALA A 196 -48.11 -63.29 -7.35
N ILE A 197 -49.15 -62.88 -6.62
CA ILE A 197 -49.12 -61.66 -5.80
C ILE A 197 -48.10 -61.80 -4.66
N ARG A 198 -48.05 -62.94 -3.98
CA ARG A 198 -47.12 -63.18 -2.87
C ARG A 198 -45.66 -63.13 -3.32
N ILE A 199 -45.32 -63.81 -4.41
CA ILE A 199 -43.95 -63.80 -4.98
C ILE A 199 -43.59 -62.39 -5.48
N SER A 200 -44.52 -61.72 -6.16
CA SER A 200 -44.29 -60.36 -6.65
C SER A 200 -44.01 -59.37 -5.52
N ARG A 201 -44.71 -59.46 -4.39
CA ARG A 201 -44.47 -58.63 -3.21
C ARG A 201 -43.13 -58.97 -2.53
N ASN A 202 -42.83 -60.26 -2.36
CA ASN A 202 -41.58 -60.70 -1.76
C ASN A 202 -40.31 -60.27 -2.52
N ILE A 203 -40.40 -59.92 -3.80
CA ILE A 203 -39.27 -59.43 -4.59
C ILE A 203 -39.33 -57.90 -4.76
N SER A 204 -40.50 -57.36 -5.10
CA SER A 204 -40.62 -55.94 -5.47
C SER A 204 -40.52 -55.00 -4.27
N ASP A 205 -41.01 -55.39 -3.09
CA ASP A 205 -41.02 -54.51 -1.91
C ASP A 205 -39.58 -54.31 -1.38
N PRO A 206 -38.76 -55.36 -1.16
CA PRO A 206 -37.34 -55.23 -0.78
C PRO A 206 -36.49 -54.35 -1.71
N VAL A 207 -36.68 -54.49 -3.02
CA VAL A 207 -35.91 -53.72 -4.02
C VAL A 207 -36.27 -52.23 -3.95
N GLN A 208 -37.55 -51.93 -3.71
CA GLN A 208 -38.00 -50.56 -3.55
C GLN A 208 -37.47 -49.93 -2.26
N ASP A 209 -37.41 -50.68 -1.17
CA ASP A 209 -36.83 -50.23 0.10
C ASP A 209 -35.34 -49.92 -0.04
N ILE A 210 -34.58 -50.75 -0.75
CA ILE A 210 -33.15 -50.49 -1.06
C ILE A 210 -32.99 -49.21 -1.89
N LEU A 211 -33.83 -49.03 -2.93
CA LEU A 211 -33.79 -47.83 -3.78
C LEU A 211 -34.12 -46.54 -3.00
N ASN A 212 -35.12 -46.60 -2.12
CA ASN A 212 -35.49 -45.48 -1.28
C ASN A 212 -34.35 -45.10 -0.32
N ALA A 213 -33.75 -46.09 0.34
CA ALA A 213 -32.61 -45.86 1.23
C ALA A 213 -31.38 -45.28 0.49
N LEU A 214 -31.11 -45.73 -0.74
CA LEU A 214 -30.07 -45.15 -1.59
C LEU A 214 -30.32 -43.67 -1.92
N ASN A 215 -31.58 -43.30 -2.18
CA ASN A 215 -31.94 -41.90 -2.41
C ASN A 215 -31.82 -41.05 -1.13
N GLU A 216 -32.11 -41.60 0.05
CA GLU A 216 -31.88 -40.92 1.33
C GLU A 216 -30.39 -40.73 1.64
N ILE A 217 -29.57 -41.76 1.39
CA ILE A 217 -28.11 -41.70 1.50
C ILE A 217 -27.54 -40.63 0.56
N ARG A 218 -28.02 -40.57 -0.69
CA ARG A 218 -27.68 -39.50 -1.65
C ARG A 218 -28.10 -38.11 -1.14
N GLY A 219 -29.19 -38.04 -0.36
CA GLY A 219 -29.67 -36.82 0.28
C GLY A 219 -28.95 -36.45 1.58
N GLY A 220 -27.87 -37.14 1.97
CA GLY A 220 -27.06 -36.84 3.15
C GLY A 220 -27.47 -37.57 4.43
N LYS A 221 -28.50 -38.43 4.41
CA LYS A 221 -28.94 -39.21 5.58
C LYS A 221 -28.20 -40.55 5.64
N LEU A 222 -26.96 -40.53 6.13
CA LEU A 222 -26.10 -41.72 6.19
C LEU A 222 -26.44 -42.70 7.32
N ASP A 223 -27.31 -42.32 8.24
CA ASP A 223 -27.81 -43.18 9.32
C ASP A 223 -28.89 -44.18 8.86
N THR A 224 -29.40 -44.04 7.64
CA THR A 224 -30.38 -44.98 7.08
C THR A 224 -29.75 -46.38 7.02
N ARG A 225 -30.40 -47.35 7.67
CA ARG A 225 -29.98 -48.76 7.68
C ARG A 225 -31.06 -49.62 7.04
N ILE A 226 -30.66 -50.32 5.99
CA ILE A 226 -31.54 -51.19 5.22
C ILE A 226 -31.64 -52.53 5.92
N HIS A 227 -32.84 -52.88 6.38
CA HIS A 227 -33.13 -54.18 6.96
C HIS A 227 -34.10 -54.93 6.05
N VAL A 228 -33.55 -55.81 5.23
CA VAL A 228 -34.37 -56.62 4.31
C VAL A 228 -34.61 -57.99 4.93
N ASN A 229 -35.87 -58.33 5.18
CA ASN A 229 -36.29 -59.68 5.60
C ASN A 229 -36.39 -60.61 4.37
N SER A 230 -35.30 -60.74 3.62
CA SER A 230 -35.21 -61.61 2.44
C SER A 230 -33.93 -62.41 2.51
N THR A 231 -33.97 -63.66 2.09
CA THR A 231 -32.82 -64.58 2.11
C THR A 231 -32.12 -64.60 0.75
N GLY A 232 -30.79 -64.67 0.74
CA GLY A 232 -29.97 -64.76 -0.47
C GLY A 232 -29.43 -63.40 -0.93
N GLU A 233 -29.32 -63.19 -2.23
CA GLU A 233 -28.60 -62.07 -2.86
C GLU A 233 -29.07 -60.67 -2.43
N LEU A 234 -30.37 -60.50 -2.12
CA LEU A 234 -30.91 -59.22 -1.65
C LEU A 234 -30.41 -58.84 -0.25
N GLN A 235 -30.09 -59.82 0.59
CA GLN A 235 -29.51 -59.59 1.91
C GLN A 235 -28.05 -59.13 1.78
N ASP A 236 -27.29 -59.77 0.89
CA ASP A 236 -25.90 -59.39 0.60
C ASP A 236 -25.82 -57.97 0.03
N LEU A 237 -26.75 -57.61 -0.86
CA LEU A 237 -26.85 -56.26 -1.40
C LEU A 237 -27.17 -55.23 -0.30
N ALA A 238 -28.15 -55.52 0.57
CA ALA A 238 -28.48 -54.65 1.69
C ALA A 238 -27.30 -54.48 2.67
N ALA A 239 -26.58 -55.57 2.96
CA ALA A 239 -25.38 -55.54 3.81
C ALA A 239 -24.26 -54.69 3.18
N GLY A 240 -24.03 -54.83 1.87
CA GLY A 240 -23.05 -54.03 1.13
C GLY A 240 -23.37 -52.54 1.15
N VAL A 241 -24.63 -52.16 0.93
CA VAL A 241 -25.06 -50.75 0.99
C VAL A 241 -24.92 -50.19 2.41
N ASN A 242 -25.29 -50.96 3.44
CA ASN A 242 -25.09 -50.55 4.83
C ASN A 242 -23.61 -50.34 5.19
N ALA A 243 -22.71 -51.22 4.71
CA ALA A 243 -21.28 -51.09 4.92
C ALA A 243 -20.72 -49.82 4.25
N MET A 244 -21.19 -49.50 3.03
CA MET A 244 -20.82 -48.28 2.33
C MET A 244 -21.29 -47.03 3.09
N ALA A 245 -22.55 -47.00 3.54
CA ALA A 245 -23.08 -45.89 4.32
C ALA A 245 -22.26 -45.65 5.60
N ALA A 246 -21.89 -46.72 6.32
CA ALA A 246 -21.04 -46.64 7.51
C ALA A 246 -19.60 -46.21 7.22
N ALA A 247 -19.04 -46.55 6.05
CA ALA A 247 -17.71 -46.08 5.63
C ALA A 247 -17.73 -44.56 5.33
N ILE A 248 -18.73 -44.09 4.57
CA ILE A 248 -18.89 -42.67 4.25
C ILE A 248 -19.14 -41.85 5.52
N GLN A 249 -19.97 -42.34 6.45
CA GLN A 249 -20.24 -41.68 7.72
C GLN A 249 -18.97 -41.50 8.57
N ARG A 250 -18.14 -42.55 8.68
CA ARG A 250 -16.86 -42.48 9.39
C ARG A 250 -15.91 -41.46 8.76
N ALA A 251 -15.77 -41.49 7.43
CA ALA A 251 -14.93 -40.54 6.71
C ALA A 251 -15.40 -39.09 6.92
N ASN A 252 -16.71 -38.83 6.91
CA ASN A 252 -17.25 -37.50 7.16
C ASN A 252 -16.96 -36.99 8.58
N ILE A 253 -17.15 -37.85 9.59
CA ILE A 253 -16.87 -37.49 10.99
C ILE A 253 -15.38 -37.18 11.18
N GLU A 254 -14.49 -37.99 10.61
CA GLU A 254 -13.05 -37.79 10.70
C GLU A 254 -12.61 -36.51 9.98
N HIS A 255 -13.17 -36.24 8.80
CA HIS A 255 -12.90 -35.01 8.06
C HIS A 255 -13.42 -33.76 8.78
N GLN A 256 -14.59 -33.85 9.43
CA GLN A 256 -15.14 -32.74 10.19
C GLN A 256 -14.30 -32.44 11.44
N HIS A 257 -13.83 -33.47 12.14
CA HIS A 257 -12.91 -33.31 13.27
C HIS A 257 -11.55 -32.73 12.83
N SER A 258 -11.01 -33.16 11.69
CA SER A 258 -9.77 -32.60 11.13
C SER A 258 -9.93 -31.14 10.72
N MET A 259 -11.08 -30.76 10.13
CA MET A 259 -11.41 -29.37 9.81
C MET A 259 -11.51 -28.50 11.07
N GLU A 260 -12.21 -28.98 12.11
CA GLU A 260 -12.35 -28.23 13.37
C GLU A 260 -10.99 -28.04 14.06
N GLN A 261 -10.13 -29.05 14.02
CA GLN A 261 -8.77 -28.94 14.55
C GLN A 261 -7.93 -27.92 13.77
N SER A 262 -7.90 -28.03 12.43
CA SER A 262 -7.15 -27.09 11.59
C SER A 262 -7.67 -25.66 11.70
N ALA A 263 -8.99 -25.48 11.86
CA ALA A 263 -9.60 -24.17 12.10
C ALA A 263 -9.17 -23.58 13.45
N ARG A 264 -9.11 -24.40 14.53
CA ARG A 264 -8.60 -23.95 15.83
C ARG A 264 -7.13 -23.57 15.77
N GLU A 265 -6.29 -24.43 15.19
CA GLU A 265 -4.85 -24.15 15.02
C GLU A 265 -4.62 -22.86 14.21
N SER A 266 -5.43 -22.64 13.16
CA SER A 266 -5.37 -21.40 12.36
C SER A 266 -5.78 -20.19 13.17
N GLN A 267 -6.83 -20.29 13.98
CA GLN A 267 -7.28 -19.19 14.84
C GLN A 267 -6.23 -18.84 15.90
N GLU A 268 -5.66 -19.84 16.57
CA GLU A 268 -4.58 -19.64 17.55
C GLU A 268 -3.37 -18.95 16.90
N THR A 269 -3.00 -19.35 15.68
CA THR A 269 -1.90 -18.71 14.94
C THR A 269 -2.22 -17.26 14.57
N ILE A 270 -3.47 -16.96 14.19
CA ILE A 270 -3.91 -15.59 13.88
C ILE A 270 -3.84 -14.72 15.14
N ASP A 271 -4.36 -15.21 16.27
CA ASP A 271 -4.35 -14.48 17.53
C ASP A 271 -2.90 -14.20 18.00
N GLU A 272 -2.00 -15.18 17.86
CA GLU A 272 -0.59 -15.03 18.21
C GLU A 272 0.12 -14.01 17.29
N LEU A 273 -0.20 -14.02 15.99
CA LEU A 273 0.29 -13.03 15.04
C LEU A 273 -0.25 -11.62 15.30
N GLU A 274 -1.51 -11.48 15.70
CA GLU A 274 -2.10 -10.18 16.07
C GLU A 274 -1.42 -9.59 17.30
N ILE A 275 -1.20 -10.39 18.35
CA ILE A 275 -0.47 -9.96 19.55
C ILE A 275 0.93 -9.48 19.17
N ARG A 276 1.65 -10.25 18.36
CA ARG A 276 3.02 -9.92 17.96
C ARG A 276 3.09 -8.69 17.07
N ASN A 277 2.13 -8.49 16.17
CA ASN A 277 2.02 -7.26 15.39
C ASN A 277 1.73 -6.05 16.28
N HIS A 278 0.89 -6.22 17.31
CA HIS A 278 0.57 -5.14 18.24
C HIS A 278 1.78 -4.75 19.09
N GLU A 279 2.53 -5.74 19.61
CA GLU A 279 3.81 -5.52 20.31
C GLU A 279 4.82 -4.78 19.44
N LEU A 280 5.04 -5.24 18.20
CA LEU A 280 5.93 -4.59 17.25
C LEU A 280 5.50 -3.14 16.94
N MET A 281 4.20 -2.89 16.78
CA MET A 281 3.70 -1.53 16.57
C MET A 281 3.95 -0.62 17.78
N ILE A 282 3.78 -1.13 19.01
CA ILE A 282 4.06 -0.38 20.23
C ILE A 282 5.56 -0.07 20.34
N GLU A 283 6.43 -1.06 20.13
CA GLU A 283 7.88 -0.85 20.15
C GLU A 283 8.32 0.19 19.10
N HIS A 284 7.78 0.10 17.88
CA HIS A 284 8.09 1.04 16.82
C HIS A 284 7.63 2.46 17.16
N ARG A 285 6.41 2.61 17.71
CA ARG A 285 5.89 3.91 18.15
C ARG A 285 6.74 4.51 19.26
N ASN A 286 7.11 3.71 20.27
CA ASN A 286 7.95 4.15 21.39
C ASN A 286 9.34 4.58 20.91
N ALA A 287 9.93 3.87 19.94
CA ALA A 287 11.22 4.23 19.35
C ALA A 287 11.15 5.56 18.60
N LEU A 288 10.09 5.80 17.82
CA LEU A 288 9.86 7.06 17.11
C LEU A 288 9.63 8.23 18.09
N GLU A 289 8.83 8.03 19.12
CA GLU A 289 8.56 9.04 20.15
C GLU A 289 9.82 9.39 20.95
N SER A 290 10.63 8.38 21.30
CA SER A 290 11.94 8.59 21.93
C SER A 290 12.88 9.39 21.04
N SER A 291 12.93 9.08 19.74
CA SER A 291 13.74 9.81 18.75
C SER A 291 13.29 11.26 18.58
N ARG A 292 11.97 11.50 18.51
CA ARG A 292 11.39 12.84 18.44
C ARG A 292 11.71 13.66 19.69
N THR A 293 11.47 13.09 20.87
CA THR A 293 11.74 13.74 22.16
C THR A 293 13.22 14.08 22.30
N LYS A 294 14.12 13.19 21.87
CA LYS A 294 15.57 13.44 21.85
C LYS A 294 15.93 14.61 20.93
N SER A 295 15.29 14.71 19.76
CA SER A 295 15.52 15.78 18.79
C SER A 295 14.99 17.13 19.27
N GLU A 296 13.77 17.17 19.83
CA GLU A 296 13.18 18.38 20.42
C GLU A 296 14.00 18.85 21.64
N PHE A 297 14.44 17.92 22.49
CA PHE A 297 15.32 18.23 23.62
C PHE A 297 16.64 18.86 23.18
N LEU A 298 17.31 18.29 22.17
CA LEU A 298 18.58 18.83 21.66
C LEU A 298 18.41 20.20 21.00
N ALA A 299 17.29 20.43 20.29
CA ALA A 299 16.96 21.74 19.72
C ALA A 299 16.77 22.80 20.83
N ASN A 300 16.01 22.47 21.88
CA ASN A 300 15.76 23.36 23.00
C ASN A 300 17.04 23.63 23.81
N VAL A 301 17.81 22.59 24.13
CA VAL A 301 19.09 22.72 24.84
C VAL A 301 20.08 23.55 24.03
N SER A 302 20.13 23.39 22.71
CA SER A 302 20.98 24.24 21.88
C SER A 302 20.58 25.71 21.97
N HIS A 303 19.28 26.02 21.98
CA HIS A 303 18.79 27.38 22.18
C HIS A 303 19.15 27.93 23.58
N GLU A 304 18.99 27.12 24.62
CA GLU A 304 19.30 27.48 26.01
C GLU A 304 20.80 27.64 26.28
N ILE A 305 21.67 26.96 25.54
CA ILE A 305 23.12 27.14 25.65
C ILE A 305 23.61 28.27 24.74
N ARG A 306 23.02 28.44 23.55
CA ARG A 306 23.41 29.50 22.59
C ARG A 306 23.18 30.90 23.17
N THR A 307 22.06 31.13 23.84
CA THR A 307 21.70 32.43 24.43
C THR A 307 22.75 32.94 25.43
N PRO A 308 23.12 32.21 26.50
CA PRO A 308 24.17 32.68 27.42
C PRO A 308 25.56 32.74 26.77
N LEU A 309 25.85 31.88 25.78
CA LEU A 309 27.15 31.87 25.12
C LEU A 309 27.36 33.07 24.19
N ASN A 310 26.32 33.43 23.43
CA ASN A 310 26.29 34.66 22.66
C ASN A 310 26.55 35.85 23.58
N GLY A 311 25.91 35.90 24.74
CA GLY A 311 26.18 36.92 25.76
C GLY A 311 27.65 37.01 26.19
N ILE A 312 28.32 35.87 26.43
CA ILE A 312 29.76 35.84 26.77
C ILE A 312 30.62 36.37 25.60
N ILE A 313 30.26 36.06 24.36
CA ILE A 313 30.94 36.58 23.15
C ILE A 313 30.70 38.08 23.03
N GLY A 314 29.46 38.54 23.22
CA GLY A 314 29.10 39.96 23.17
C GLY A 314 29.85 40.79 24.22
N PHE A 315 29.91 40.32 25.47
CA PHE A 315 30.66 41.02 26.53
C PHE A 315 32.16 40.97 26.31
N SER A 316 32.71 39.88 25.75
CA SER A 316 34.13 39.82 25.42
C SER A 316 34.48 40.77 24.26
N ASP A 317 33.66 40.86 23.21
CA ASP A 317 33.82 41.84 22.12
C ASP A 317 33.71 43.30 22.60
N LEU A 318 32.75 43.60 23.49
CA LEU A 318 32.64 44.93 24.08
C LEU A 318 33.87 45.28 24.90
N LEU A 319 34.38 44.34 25.71
CA LEU A 319 35.62 44.53 26.46
C LEU A 319 36.82 44.76 25.54
N ALA A 320 36.91 44.03 24.42
CA ALA A 320 37.99 44.19 23.43
C ALA A 320 38.01 45.59 22.79
N ARG A 321 36.85 46.25 22.68
CA ARG A 321 36.71 47.61 22.13
C ARG A 321 36.99 48.73 23.14
N THR A 322 37.18 48.41 24.42
CA THR A 322 37.60 49.38 25.45
C THR A 322 39.12 49.47 25.56
N GLN A 323 39.64 50.41 26.37
CA GLN A 323 41.07 50.43 26.70
C GLN A 323 41.43 49.26 27.62
N VAL A 324 41.73 48.10 27.03
CA VAL A 324 42.28 46.93 27.71
C VAL A 324 43.80 46.92 27.62
N ASN A 325 44.48 46.55 28.71
CA ASN A 325 45.92 46.31 28.68
C ASN A 325 46.27 45.00 27.95
N GLU A 326 47.52 44.81 27.55
CA GLU A 326 47.96 43.66 26.74
C GLU A 326 47.55 42.29 27.34
N ARG A 327 47.64 42.13 28.67
CA ARG A 327 47.17 40.91 29.37
C ARG A 327 45.64 40.76 29.39
N GLN A 328 44.91 41.86 29.55
CA GLN A 328 43.45 41.86 29.50
C GLN A 328 42.95 41.54 28.09
N GLY A 329 43.62 42.05 27.06
CA GLY A 329 43.36 41.69 25.66
C GLY A 329 43.53 40.20 25.41
N GLU A 330 44.63 39.59 25.88
CA GLU A 330 44.84 38.14 25.78
C GLU A 330 43.75 37.32 26.49
N TYR A 331 43.29 37.75 27.67
CA TYR A 331 42.19 37.08 28.39
C TYR A 331 40.86 37.20 27.64
N VAL A 332 40.56 38.38 27.11
CA VAL A 332 39.35 38.63 26.33
C VAL A 332 39.35 37.78 25.05
N ASP A 333 40.48 37.72 24.32
CA ASP A 333 40.62 36.87 23.14
C ASP A 333 40.51 35.38 23.47
N THR A 334 41.03 34.96 24.61
CA THR A 334 40.92 33.56 25.07
C THR A 334 39.47 33.20 25.40
N ILE A 335 38.74 34.08 26.09
CA ILE A 335 37.31 33.90 26.39
C ILE A 335 36.51 33.83 25.08
N ARG A 336 36.76 34.75 24.15
CA ARG A 336 36.08 34.81 22.86
C ARG A 336 36.27 33.53 22.05
N ARG A 337 37.52 33.08 21.84
CA ARG A 337 37.81 31.82 21.12
C ARG A 337 37.16 30.62 21.80
N SER A 338 37.23 30.54 23.14
CA SER A 338 36.64 29.42 23.89
C SER A 338 35.11 29.37 23.74
N SER A 339 34.46 30.53 23.68
CA SER A 339 33.02 30.61 23.44
C SER A 339 32.65 30.31 21.99
N GLU A 340 33.40 30.81 21.01
CA GLU A 340 33.21 30.46 19.59
C GLU A 340 33.38 28.95 19.35
N ASP A 341 34.39 28.34 19.95
CA ASP A 341 34.62 26.90 19.91
C ASP A 341 33.41 26.14 20.46
N LEU A 342 32.91 26.52 21.64
CA LEU A 342 31.75 25.86 22.26
C LEU A 342 30.47 26.01 21.41
N LEU A 343 30.27 27.13 20.73
CA LEU A 343 29.19 27.31 19.76
C LEU A 343 29.30 26.33 18.59
N ASN A 344 30.51 26.14 18.06
CA ASN A 344 30.76 25.17 17.00
C ASN A 344 30.44 23.74 17.49
N ILE A 345 30.80 23.38 18.73
CA ILE A 345 30.43 22.07 19.31
C ILE A 345 28.91 21.88 19.36
N ILE A 346 28.17 22.91 19.77
CA ILE A 346 26.71 22.83 19.88
C ILE A 346 26.09 22.68 18.48
N ASN A 347 26.59 23.42 17.49
CA ASN A 347 26.14 23.31 16.11
C ASN A 347 26.45 21.92 15.53
N ASP A 348 27.62 21.36 15.82
CA ASP A 348 28.00 19.99 15.46
C ASP A 348 27.03 18.95 16.04
N ILE A 349 26.66 19.10 17.32
CA ILE A 349 25.69 18.21 18.00
C ILE A 349 24.30 18.32 17.35
N LEU A 350 23.87 19.53 17.02
CA LEU A 350 22.59 19.75 16.33
C LEU A 350 22.58 19.15 14.93
N ASP A 351 23.65 19.34 14.15
CA ASP A 351 23.78 18.76 12.82
C ASP A 351 23.72 17.22 12.91
N LEU A 352 24.43 16.60 13.86
CA LEU A 352 24.33 15.17 14.12
C LEU A 352 22.90 14.74 14.49
N SER A 353 22.20 15.50 15.33
CA SER A 353 20.81 15.20 15.68
C SER A 353 19.86 15.29 14.49
N LYS A 354 20.08 16.22 13.56
CA LYS A 354 19.28 16.35 12.34
C LYS A 354 19.54 15.20 11.37
N ILE A 355 20.79 14.75 11.29
CA ILE A 355 21.21 13.57 10.54
C ILE A 355 20.53 12.31 11.09
N ASP A 356 20.65 12.04 12.39
CA ASP A 356 20.02 10.86 13.05
C ASP A 356 18.49 10.84 12.87
N ALA A 357 17.86 12.01 12.78
CA ALA A 357 16.43 12.17 12.57
C ALA A 357 15.99 12.10 11.08
N GLY A 358 16.94 11.99 10.14
CA GLY A 358 16.66 12.00 8.69
C GLY A 358 16.12 13.34 8.17
N LYS A 359 16.36 14.44 8.89
CA LYS A 359 15.85 15.79 8.57
C LYS A 359 16.88 16.68 7.85
N LEU A 360 18.02 16.13 7.45
CA LEU A 360 19.03 16.87 6.68
C LEU A 360 18.51 17.08 5.25
N ILE A 361 18.37 18.35 4.85
CA ILE A 361 18.00 18.74 3.48
C ILE A 361 19.24 19.36 2.85
N LEU A 362 19.65 18.85 1.69
CA LEU A 362 20.72 19.42 0.89
C LEU A 362 20.15 20.51 -0.02
N GLU A 363 20.84 21.64 -0.11
CA GLU A 363 20.49 22.72 -1.02
C GLU A 363 21.28 22.54 -2.33
N ALA A 364 20.58 22.48 -3.47
CA ALA A 364 21.23 22.37 -4.78
C ALA A 364 21.55 23.78 -5.31
N GLU A 365 22.83 24.12 -5.37
CA GLU A 365 23.36 25.37 -5.91
C GLU A 365 24.35 25.07 -7.04
N ASN A 366 24.39 25.91 -8.07
CA ASN A 366 25.40 25.85 -9.11
C ASN A 366 26.64 26.66 -8.70
N PHE A 367 27.81 26.04 -8.68
CA PHE A 367 29.04 26.73 -8.30
C PHE A 367 30.29 26.14 -8.96
N ASP A 368 31.36 26.94 -9.02
CA ASP A 368 32.67 26.50 -9.46
C ASP A 368 33.39 25.76 -8.32
N LEU A 369 33.72 24.49 -8.57
CA LEU A 369 34.35 23.61 -7.60
C LEU A 369 35.79 24.04 -7.26
N ARG A 370 36.53 24.56 -8.24
CA ARG A 370 37.89 25.03 -8.05
C ARG A 370 37.90 26.23 -7.12
N ASP A 371 36.99 27.17 -7.32
CA ASP A 371 36.84 28.34 -6.44
C ASP A 371 36.53 27.92 -5.00
N LEU A 372 35.69 26.89 -4.80
CA LEU A 372 35.39 26.37 -3.47
C LEU A 372 36.64 25.79 -2.77
N VAL A 373 37.43 24.96 -3.48
CA VAL A 373 38.65 24.36 -2.93
C VAL A 373 39.67 25.45 -2.60
N GLU A 374 39.85 26.42 -3.50
CA GLU A 374 40.77 27.55 -3.31
C GLU A 374 40.34 28.43 -2.11
N GLU A 375 39.04 28.66 -1.90
CA GLU A 375 38.50 29.38 -0.74
C GLU A 375 38.83 28.66 0.59
N VAL A 376 38.66 27.34 0.63
CA VAL A 376 39.01 26.52 1.82
C VAL A 376 40.52 26.64 2.12
N LEU A 377 41.35 26.57 1.08
CA LEU A 377 42.79 26.69 1.23
C LEU A 377 43.23 28.07 1.71
N GLN A 378 42.61 29.15 1.24
CA GLN A 378 42.92 30.51 1.69
C GLN A 378 42.72 30.70 3.20
N VAL A 379 41.67 30.08 3.77
CA VAL A 379 41.39 30.15 5.21
C VAL A 379 42.42 29.36 6.04
N LEU A 380 42.88 28.22 5.53
CA LEU A 380 43.74 27.30 6.27
C LEU A 380 45.23 27.63 6.17
N THR A 381 45.63 28.28 5.09
CA THR A 381 47.03 28.55 4.75
C THR A 381 47.80 29.37 5.79
N PRO A 382 47.26 30.46 6.38
CA PRO A 382 48.00 31.23 7.39
C PRO A 382 48.46 30.36 8.58
N ASN A 383 47.61 29.44 9.02
CA ASN A 383 47.93 28.51 10.11
C ASN A 383 48.99 27.49 9.70
N ALA A 384 48.88 26.94 8.49
CA ALA A 384 49.87 26.00 7.95
C ALA A 384 51.26 26.66 7.81
N TYR A 385 51.33 27.88 7.28
CA TYR A 385 52.58 28.63 7.14
C TYR A 385 53.21 29.04 8.46
N SER A 386 52.41 29.36 9.48
CA SER A 386 52.94 29.63 10.83
C SER A 386 53.73 28.43 11.39
N LYS A 387 53.37 27.21 10.97
CA LYS A 387 54.04 25.94 11.31
C LYS A 387 55.13 25.53 10.31
N GLY A 388 55.27 26.24 9.18
CA GLY A 388 56.19 25.86 8.10
C GLY A 388 55.73 24.65 7.27
N ILE A 389 54.43 24.35 7.26
CA ILE A 389 53.82 23.25 6.49
C ILE A 389 53.48 23.76 5.09
N GLU A 390 53.82 22.97 4.07
CA GLU A 390 53.51 23.27 2.67
C GLU A 390 52.10 22.79 2.31
N VAL A 391 51.39 23.55 1.48
CA VAL A 391 50.01 23.24 1.10
C VAL A 391 49.92 23.13 -0.43
N TYR A 392 49.36 22.02 -0.91
CA TYR A 392 49.29 21.66 -2.32
C TYR A 392 47.84 21.42 -2.77
N GLN A 393 47.53 21.82 -4.00
CA GLN A 393 46.26 21.48 -4.64
C GLN A 393 46.52 20.86 -6.01
N TYR A 394 45.66 19.92 -6.40
CA TYR A 394 45.60 19.36 -7.73
C TYR A 394 44.14 19.10 -8.09
N ILE A 395 43.64 19.76 -9.14
CA ILE A 395 42.28 19.53 -9.63
C ILE A 395 42.39 19.11 -11.09
N SER A 396 41.89 17.90 -11.40
CA SER A 396 42.01 17.32 -12.74
C SER A 396 41.45 18.26 -13.83
N PRO A 397 42.12 18.42 -14.98
CA PRO A 397 41.63 19.25 -16.09
C PRO A 397 40.32 18.72 -16.69
N ASP A 398 40.04 17.43 -16.51
CA ASP A 398 38.79 16.77 -16.93
C ASP A 398 37.56 17.18 -16.08
N MET A 399 37.74 17.96 -15.01
CA MET A 399 36.63 18.46 -14.21
C MET A 399 35.80 19.51 -14.95
N PRO A 400 34.46 19.46 -14.87
CA PRO A 400 33.58 20.52 -15.37
C PRO A 400 33.80 21.82 -14.58
N ASP A 401 33.54 22.96 -15.23
CA ASP A 401 33.71 24.29 -14.63
C ASP A 401 32.59 24.62 -13.62
N LEU A 402 31.36 24.14 -13.83
CA LEU A 402 30.23 24.28 -12.90
C LEU A 402 29.64 22.92 -12.54
N ILE A 403 29.40 22.72 -11.24
CA ILE A 403 28.66 21.58 -10.70
C ILE A 403 27.45 22.06 -9.91
N VAL A 404 26.42 21.23 -9.83
CA VAL A 404 25.26 21.44 -8.97
C VAL A 404 25.36 20.49 -7.79
N SER A 405 25.52 21.06 -6.60
CA SER A 405 25.61 20.33 -5.33
C SER A 405 25.38 21.31 -4.16
N ASP A 406 25.55 20.86 -2.92
CA ASP A 406 25.48 21.73 -1.74
C ASP A 406 26.84 22.34 -1.43
N ARG A 407 27.06 23.59 -1.88
CA ARG A 407 28.32 24.33 -1.72
C ARG A 407 28.71 24.44 -0.24
N LEU A 408 27.76 24.76 0.63
CA LEU A 408 28.01 25.01 2.05
C LEU A 408 28.43 23.72 2.76
N ARG A 409 27.75 22.61 2.50
CA ARG A 409 28.07 21.31 3.12
C ARG A 409 29.36 20.72 2.58
N LEU A 410 29.64 20.86 1.29
CA LEU A 410 30.93 20.46 0.73
C LEU A 410 32.09 21.28 1.32
N LYS A 411 31.92 22.60 1.48
CA LYS A 411 32.88 23.47 2.19
C LYS A 411 33.14 22.98 3.60
N GLN A 412 32.10 22.57 4.32
CA GLN A 412 32.18 22.06 5.70
C GLN A 412 33.03 20.78 5.78
N VAL A 413 32.77 19.81 4.87
CA VAL A 413 33.57 18.57 4.78
C VAL A 413 35.04 18.88 4.51
N LEU A 414 35.33 19.68 3.47
CA LEU A 414 36.69 20.02 3.07
C LEU A 414 37.44 20.78 4.17
N THR A 415 36.80 21.79 4.78
CA THR A 415 37.39 22.59 5.86
C THR A 415 37.78 21.72 7.05
N ASN A 416 36.92 20.77 7.41
CA ASN A 416 37.14 19.88 8.53
C ASN A 416 38.32 18.92 8.29
N LEU A 417 38.33 18.24 7.14
CA LEU A 417 39.42 17.32 6.78
C LEU A 417 40.76 18.06 6.65
N CYS A 418 40.77 19.22 5.99
CA CYS A 418 42.00 19.99 5.78
C CYS A 418 42.51 20.65 7.07
N SER A 419 41.60 21.13 7.94
CA SER A 419 41.97 21.60 9.28
C SER A 419 42.60 20.47 10.11
N ASN A 420 42.04 19.26 10.06
CA ASN A 420 42.63 18.09 10.73
C ASN A 420 44.03 17.77 10.17
N ALA A 421 44.20 17.78 8.84
CA ALA A 421 45.50 17.57 8.20
C ALA A 421 46.56 18.59 8.67
N VAL A 422 46.23 19.89 8.70
CA VAL A 422 47.13 20.96 9.18
C VAL A 422 47.39 20.86 10.69
N LYS A 423 46.40 20.36 11.45
CA LYS A 423 46.51 20.18 12.89
C LYS A 423 47.50 19.08 13.27
N PHE A 424 47.44 17.93 12.60
CA PHE A 424 48.23 16.73 12.92
C PHE A 424 49.56 16.61 12.16
N THR A 425 49.85 17.57 11.27
CA THR A 425 51.16 17.71 10.61
C THR A 425 52.02 18.71 11.37
N HIS A 426 53.27 18.34 11.63
CA HIS A 426 54.28 19.21 12.27
C HIS A 426 55.31 19.73 11.28
N GLU A 427 55.73 18.88 10.34
CA GLU A 427 56.66 19.19 9.25
C GLU A 427 56.21 18.43 7.99
N GLY A 428 56.58 18.94 6.81
CA GLY A 428 56.16 18.41 5.52
C GLY A 428 55.00 19.19 4.90
N GLY A 429 53.94 18.50 4.47
CA GLY A 429 52.87 19.15 3.71
C GLY A 429 51.50 18.49 3.78
N VAL A 430 50.50 19.24 3.33
CA VAL A 430 49.11 18.83 3.15
C VAL A 430 48.76 19.02 1.68
N SER A 431 48.10 18.04 1.07
CA SER A 431 47.68 18.09 -0.33
C SER A 431 46.20 17.77 -0.49
N ILE A 432 45.53 18.48 -1.39
CA ILE A 432 44.14 18.21 -1.80
C ILE A 432 44.17 17.81 -3.28
N SER A 433 43.65 16.64 -3.60
CA SER A 433 43.48 16.18 -4.98
C SER A 433 42.01 15.97 -5.32
N VAL A 434 41.57 16.47 -6.48
CA VAL A 434 40.17 16.34 -6.95
C VAL A 434 40.17 15.71 -8.33
N ILE A 435 39.53 14.53 -8.45
CA ILE A 435 39.62 13.68 -9.64
C ILE A 435 38.22 13.14 -10.00
N PRO A 436 37.79 13.20 -11.28
CA PRO A 436 36.55 12.56 -11.70
C PRO A 436 36.71 11.04 -11.77
N ILE A 437 35.73 10.29 -11.21
CA ILE A 437 35.70 8.81 -11.27
C ILE A 437 34.87 8.34 -12.46
N GLN A 438 33.66 8.88 -12.60
CA GLN A 438 32.70 8.46 -13.62
C GLN A 438 31.80 9.64 -14.01
N GLN A 439 31.56 9.79 -15.31
CA GLN A 439 30.62 10.77 -15.86
C GLN A 439 29.57 10.04 -16.71
N LYS A 440 28.29 10.18 -16.38
CA LYS A 440 27.16 9.57 -17.10
C LYS A 440 25.92 10.45 -17.03
N ASN A 441 25.24 10.63 -18.16
CA ASN A 441 23.92 11.27 -18.26
C ASN A 441 23.82 12.66 -17.56
N GLY A 442 24.84 13.51 -17.67
CA GLY A 442 24.86 14.82 -17.00
C GLY A 442 25.16 14.78 -15.50
N HIS A 443 25.51 13.61 -14.94
CA HIS A 443 26.02 13.46 -13.59
C HIS A 443 27.51 13.10 -13.59
N ILE A 444 28.20 13.51 -12.52
CA ILE A 444 29.61 13.25 -12.27
C ILE A 444 29.83 12.76 -10.84
N SER A 445 30.60 11.67 -10.73
CA SER A 445 31.11 11.15 -9.47
C SER A 445 32.53 11.68 -9.28
N ILE A 446 32.76 12.43 -8.20
CA ILE A 446 34.00 13.17 -7.96
C ILE A 446 34.68 12.61 -6.71
N GLN A 447 35.98 12.29 -6.80
CA GLN A 447 36.82 11.91 -5.68
C GLN A 447 37.62 13.11 -5.16
N PHE A 448 37.65 13.25 -3.84
CA PHE A 448 38.47 14.20 -3.11
C PHE A 448 39.42 13.44 -2.20
N ASP A 449 40.72 13.67 -2.34
CA ASP A 449 41.75 13.10 -1.46
C ASP A 449 42.46 14.23 -0.71
N VAL A 450 42.33 14.23 0.62
CA VAL A 450 43.06 15.12 1.52
C VAL A 450 44.16 14.31 2.19
N ALA A 451 45.41 14.53 1.78
CA ALA A 451 46.57 13.81 2.28
C ALA A 451 47.50 14.70 3.10
N ASP A 452 48.00 14.18 4.22
CA ASP A 452 48.92 14.85 5.13
C ASP A 452 50.15 13.97 5.40
N THR A 453 51.29 14.59 5.70
CA THR A 453 52.53 13.90 6.09
C THR A 453 52.74 13.87 7.62
N GLY A 454 51.65 13.90 8.38
CA GLY A 454 51.66 13.99 9.84
C GLY A 454 51.94 12.68 10.56
N ILE A 455 51.48 12.60 11.81
CA ILE A 455 51.74 11.47 12.72
C ILE A 455 51.16 10.12 12.25
N GLY A 456 50.22 10.14 11.29
CA GLY A 456 49.49 8.96 10.87
C GLY A 456 48.59 8.37 11.96
N ILE A 457 47.89 7.27 11.64
CA ILE A 457 46.83 6.69 12.47
C ILE A 457 46.96 5.17 12.49
N SER A 458 46.99 4.58 13.69
CA SER A 458 47.09 3.13 13.86
C SER A 458 45.83 2.39 13.34
N SER A 459 45.94 1.12 12.96
CA SER A 459 44.79 0.35 12.46
C SER A 459 43.65 0.20 13.49
N GLU A 460 43.95 0.22 14.79
CA GLU A 460 42.92 0.20 15.85
C GLU A 460 42.15 1.52 15.93
N GLN A 461 42.84 2.65 15.77
CA GLN A 461 42.22 3.99 15.74
C GLN A 461 41.40 4.20 14.47
N GLN A 462 41.85 3.69 13.31
CA GLN A 462 41.10 3.72 12.04
C GLN A 462 39.72 3.07 12.15
N ALA A 463 39.60 1.95 12.85
CA ALA A 463 38.31 1.27 13.05
C ALA A 463 37.30 2.07 13.89
N ARG A 464 37.77 3.05 14.67
CA ARG A 464 36.94 3.82 15.61
C ARG A 464 36.73 5.28 15.19
N LEU A 465 37.48 5.78 14.21
CA LEU A 465 37.49 7.19 13.76
C LEU A 465 36.12 7.78 13.39
N PHE A 466 35.21 6.96 12.87
CA PHE A 466 33.85 7.39 12.50
C PHE A 466 32.80 7.05 13.58
N GLN A 467 33.22 6.78 14.83
CA GLN A 467 32.32 6.60 15.98
C GLN A 467 32.19 7.88 16.80
N ALA A 468 30.98 8.16 17.28
CA ALA A 468 30.65 9.34 18.08
C ALA A 468 31.54 9.47 19.31
N PHE A 469 32.16 10.66 19.46
CA PHE A 469 33.02 11.02 20.59
C PHE A 469 34.31 10.18 20.69
N SER A 470 34.74 9.53 19.61
CA SER A 470 36.04 8.85 19.57
C SER A 470 37.18 9.86 19.42
N GLN A 471 38.20 9.77 20.27
CA GLN A 471 39.42 10.56 20.18
C GLN A 471 40.62 9.62 20.28
N ALA A 472 41.60 9.80 19.39
CA ALA A 472 42.72 8.89 19.22
C ALA A 472 43.69 8.86 20.43
N ASP A 473 43.77 9.94 21.23
CA ASP A 473 44.62 9.99 22.43
C ASP A 473 44.20 11.10 23.44
N PRO A 474 44.00 10.80 24.74
CA PRO A 474 43.67 11.80 25.78
C PRO A 474 44.76 12.88 26.01
N GLY A 475 46.02 12.56 25.66
CA GLY A 475 47.16 13.48 25.80
C GLY A 475 47.22 14.52 24.68
N ILE A 476 46.93 14.12 23.43
CA ILE A 476 46.89 15.00 22.25
C ILE A 476 45.60 15.85 22.26
N ALA A 477 44.49 15.31 22.78
CA ALA A 477 43.23 16.03 22.96
C ALA A 477 43.34 17.28 23.83
N ARG A 478 44.21 17.25 24.86
CA ARG A 478 44.47 18.41 25.74
C ARG A 478 45.31 19.51 25.09
N GLN A 479 46.09 19.17 24.06
CA GLN A 479 47.06 20.09 23.46
C GLN A 479 46.50 20.79 22.21
N TYR A 480 45.50 20.19 21.54
CA TYR A 480 45.00 20.72 20.27
C TYR A 480 43.47 20.83 20.13
N GLY A 481 42.67 20.39 21.12
CA GLY A 481 41.21 20.63 21.20
C GLY A 481 40.36 20.00 20.08
N GLY A 482 39.20 19.42 20.37
CA GLY A 482 38.30 18.92 19.32
C GLY A 482 37.13 18.13 19.88
N THR A 483 35.99 18.16 19.18
CA THR A 483 34.73 17.55 19.63
C THR A 483 34.68 16.04 19.42
N GLY A 484 35.46 15.52 18.45
CA GLY A 484 35.33 14.15 17.96
C GLY A 484 34.05 13.91 17.15
N LEU A 485 33.30 14.97 16.81
CA LEU A 485 32.07 14.90 16.02
C LEU A 485 32.29 15.19 14.54
N GLY A 486 33.32 15.98 14.22
CA GLY A 486 33.56 16.47 12.86
C GLY A 486 33.63 15.38 11.79
N LEU A 487 34.32 14.26 12.03
CA LEU A 487 34.46 13.20 11.01
C LEU A 487 33.16 12.45 10.75
N ILE A 488 32.27 12.37 11.74
CA ILE A 488 30.96 11.72 11.62
C ILE A 488 30.00 12.61 10.86
N ILE A 489 30.02 13.90 11.17
CA ILE A 489 29.27 14.90 10.40
C ILE A 489 29.76 14.88 8.96
N SER A 490 31.08 14.84 8.74
CA SER A 490 31.66 14.77 7.39
C SER A 490 31.19 13.51 6.65
N ARG A 491 31.20 12.35 7.32
CA ARG A 491 30.67 11.10 6.77
C ARG A 491 29.19 11.19 6.42
N ALA A 492 28.37 11.70 7.32
CA ALA A 492 26.94 11.84 7.10
C ALA A 492 26.59 12.82 5.98
N LEU A 493 27.32 13.94 5.87
CA LEU A 493 27.17 14.89 4.77
C LEU A 493 27.56 14.25 3.44
N VAL A 494 28.66 13.48 3.41
CA VAL A 494 29.11 12.73 2.23
C VAL A 494 28.09 11.66 1.81
N GLU A 495 27.57 10.88 2.76
CA GLU A 495 26.52 9.89 2.52
C GLU A 495 25.22 10.55 2.01
N ALA A 496 24.86 11.72 2.54
CA ALA A 496 23.71 12.50 2.06
C ALA A 496 23.91 13.01 0.63
N MET A 497 25.15 13.36 0.24
CA MET A 497 25.54 13.73 -1.14
C MET A 497 25.74 12.51 -2.06
N GLY A 498 25.32 11.31 -1.64
CA GLY A 498 25.36 10.09 -2.44
C GLY A 498 26.74 9.44 -2.55
N GLY A 499 27.70 9.81 -1.70
CA GLY A 499 29.07 9.31 -1.73
C GLY A 499 29.47 8.47 -0.51
N ASP A 500 30.77 8.19 -0.41
CA ASP A 500 31.40 7.43 0.68
C ASP A 500 32.71 8.10 1.13
N ILE A 501 33.11 7.94 2.40
CA ILE A 501 34.37 8.47 2.95
C ILE A 501 35.22 7.36 3.57
N ARG A 502 36.52 7.38 3.28
CA ARG A 502 37.50 6.39 3.71
C ARG A 502 38.77 7.07 4.19
N VAL A 503 39.55 6.34 4.98
CA VAL A 503 40.86 6.77 5.44
C VAL A 503 41.88 5.68 5.14
N HIS A 504 43.04 6.08 4.64
CA HIS A 504 44.22 5.25 4.50
C HIS A 504 45.36 5.94 5.23
N SER A 505 45.97 5.28 6.21
CA SER A 505 47.03 5.89 7.00
C SER A 505 47.98 4.82 7.54
N ASP A 506 49.24 5.19 7.66
CA ASP A 506 50.29 4.41 8.30
C ASP A 506 50.96 5.30 9.37
N GLU A 507 51.21 4.73 10.55
CA GLU A 507 51.77 5.47 11.69
C GLU A 507 53.18 6.02 11.33
N GLY A 508 53.36 7.33 11.48
CA GLY A 508 54.58 8.06 11.12
C GLY A 508 54.77 8.38 9.64
N ALA A 509 53.85 7.96 8.75
CA ALA A 509 53.91 8.25 7.32
C ALA A 509 52.81 9.22 6.84
N GLY A 510 51.86 9.57 7.72
CA GLY A 510 50.76 10.48 7.43
C GLY A 510 49.42 9.78 7.17
N SER A 511 48.41 10.56 6.78
CA SER A 511 47.04 10.07 6.54
C SER A 511 46.50 10.60 5.22
N THR A 512 45.65 9.83 4.57
CA THR A 512 44.88 10.23 3.39
C THR A 512 43.40 9.96 3.64
N PHE A 513 42.60 11.02 3.66
CA PHE A 513 41.15 10.94 3.73
C PHE A 513 40.58 11.09 2.32
N SER A 514 39.95 10.03 1.82
CA SER A 514 39.35 9.97 0.49
C SER A 514 37.85 9.97 0.61
N PHE A 515 37.15 10.90 -0.02
CA PHE A 515 35.69 10.88 -0.10
C PHE A 515 35.17 11.10 -1.52
N THR A 516 33.98 10.59 -1.80
CA THR A 516 33.30 10.79 -3.08
C THR A 516 32.03 11.60 -2.91
N ILE A 517 31.58 12.30 -3.95
CA ILE A 517 30.23 12.88 -4.03
C ILE A 517 29.64 12.61 -5.42
N GLU A 518 28.31 12.58 -5.50
CA GLU A 518 27.58 12.61 -6.77
C GLU A 518 27.06 14.04 -7.00
N ALA A 519 27.34 14.60 -8.18
CA ALA A 519 26.91 15.95 -8.55
C ALA A 519 26.32 15.97 -9.97
N GLU A 520 25.46 16.94 -10.24
CA GLU A 520 24.98 17.26 -11.59
C GLU A 520 25.93 18.24 -12.27
N ILE A 521 26.05 18.16 -13.59
CA ILE A 521 26.87 19.06 -14.41
C ILE A 521 25.96 20.11 -15.02
N ASP A 522 26.24 21.39 -14.76
CA ASP A 522 25.54 22.50 -15.41
C ASP A 522 26.29 22.91 -16.68
N GLU A 523 26.02 22.21 -17.80
CA GLU A 523 26.61 22.53 -19.11
C GLU A 523 25.95 23.74 -19.79
N GLU A 524 24.70 24.09 -19.44
CA GLU A 524 23.93 25.16 -20.12
C GLU A 524 24.29 26.56 -19.63
N ASN A 525 24.63 26.74 -18.34
CA ASN A 525 25.02 28.03 -17.77
C ASN A 525 26.54 28.23 -17.64
N ALA A 526 27.36 27.30 -18.13
CA ALA A 526 28.81 27.43 -18.14
C ALA A 526 29.25 28.55 -19.10
N GLN A 527 29.15 29.80 -18.67
CA GLN A 527 29.92 30.89 -19.26
C GLN A 527 31.39 30.56 -19.02
N LEU A 528 32.10 30.13 -20.07
CA LEU A 528 33.55 29.94 -20.04
C LEU A 528 34.21 31.20 -19.42
N PRO A 529 34.88 31.07 -18.26
CA PRO A 529 35.75 32.12 -17.75
C PRO A 529 36.72 32.61 -18.83
N GLN A 530 37.09 33.89 -18.79
CA GLN A 530 37.83 34.60 -19.84
C GLN A 530 38.94 33.73 -20.49
N SER A 531 38.83 33.51 -21.80
CA SER A 531 39.76 32.66 -22.55
C SER A 531 41.14 33.29 -22.68
N LEU A 532 42.19 32.46 -22.59
CA LEU A 532 43.60 32.80 -22.82
C LEU A 532 44.09 32.34 -24.21
N ALA A 533 43.20 32.05 -25.16
CA ALA A 533 43.50 31.43 -26.46
C ALA A 533 44.60 32.12 -27.30
N ASP A 534 44.89 33.39 -27.04
CA ASP A 534 45.90 34.19 -27.75
C ASP A 534 47.14 34.54 -26.91
N CYS A 535 47.22 34.09 -25.66
CA CYS A 535 48.30 34.45 -24.74
C CYS A 535 49.47 33.46 -24.83
N LYS A 536 50.67 33.94 -25.18
CA LYS A 536 51.92 33.15 -25.12
C LYS A 536 52.67 33.44 -23.84
N ILE A 537 52.72 32.45 -22.94
CA ILE A 537 53.26 32.61 -21.58
C ILE A 537 54.59 31.84 -21.45
N ALA A 538 55.64 32.54 -21.02
CA ALA A 538 56.89 31.92 -20.60
C ALA A 538 56.83 31.56 -19.12
N LEU A 539 56.92 30.27 -18.79
CA LEU A 539 56.95 29.79 -17.42
C LEU A 539 58.41 29.62 -16.99
N ILE A 540 58.81 30.33 -15.94
CA ILE A 540 60.15 30.27 -15.37
C ILE A 540 60.05 29.50 -14.06
N ASN A 541 60.49 28.24 -14.08
CA ASN A 541 60.41 27.32 -12.94
C ASN A 541 61.81 26.75 -12.64
N PRO A 542 62.69 27.54 -12.00
CA PRO A 542 64.10 27.16 -11.82
C PRO A 542 64.30 26.05 -10.79
N SER A 543 63.35 25.82 -9.87
CA SER A 543 63.41 24.75 -8.86
C SER A 543 62.71 23.45 -9.26
N GLY A 544 62.08 23.38 -10.45
CA GLY A 544 61.42 22.18 -10.96
C GLY A 544 60.27 21.68 -10.08
N ALA A 545 59.75 22.52 -9.19
CA ALA A 545 58.73 22.15 -8.23
C ALA A 545 57.33 22.16 -8.86
N PRO A 546 56.32 21.54 -8.21
CA PRO A 546 55.02 21.28 -8.79
C PRO A 546 54.24 22.58 -9.05
N SER A 547 54.31 23.06 -10.28
CA SER A 547 53.45 24.09 -10.89
C SER A 547 52.39 23.46 -11.80
N ARG A 548 52.25 22.13 -11.75
CA ARG A 548 51.47 21.34 -12.70
C ARG A 548 49.99 21.74 -12.75
N ASP A 549 49.35 21.99 -11.61
CA ASP A 549 47.96 22.49 -11.56
C ASP A 549 47.83 23.85 -12.26
N THR A 550 48.76 24.77 -12.02
CA THR A 550 48.80 26.09 -12.68
C THR A 550 49.02 25.97 -14.20
N ILE A 551 49.91 25.07 -14.61
CA ILE A 551 50.20 24.80 -16.02
C ILE A 551 48.96 24.24 -16.71
N GLU A 552 48.39 23.16 -16.18
CA GLU A 552 47.20 22.51 -16.73
C GLU A 552 45.99 23.47 -16.74
N LEU A 553 45.84 24.34 -15.73
CA LEU A 553 44.83 25.39 -15.71
C LEU A 553 45.01 26.41 -16.85
N LEU A 554 46.23 26.90 -17.05
CA LEU A 554 46.52 27.87 -18.12
C LEU A 554 46.36 27.23 -19.52
N GLU A 555 46.74 25.97 -19.70
CA GLU A 555 46.52 25.21 -20.94
C GLU A 555 45.03 24.96 -21.20
N LYS A 556 44.25 24.56 -20.17
CA LYS A 556 42.79 24.38 -20.25
C LYS A 556 42.10 25.67 -20.70
N ARG A 557 42.60 26.84 -20.28
CA ARG A 557 42.10 28.16 -20.69
C ARG A 557 42.58 28.59 -22.09
N GLY A 558 43.41 27.79 -22.76
CA GLY A 558 43.86 28.01 -24.14
C GLY A 558 45.21 28.73 -24.29
N ALA A 559 45.94 29.00 -23.21
CA ALA A 559 47.24 29.66 -23.29
C ALA A 559 48.29 28.76 -23.95
N THR A 560 49.19 29.35 -24.74
CA THR A 560 50.36 28.64 -25.26
C THR A 560 51.52 28.78 -24.28
N LEU A 561 51.89 27.69 -23.61
CA LEU A 561 52.91 27.71 -22.56
C LEU A 561 54.26 27.22 -23.08
N LYS A 562 55.35 27.80 -22.57
CA LYS A 562 56.70 27.27 -22.75
C LYS A 562 57.52 27.43 -21.47
N GLU A 563 58.02 26.31 -20.96
CA GLU A 563 58.80 26.27 -19.72
C GLU A 563 60.29 26.52 -19.98
N TYR A 564 60.92 27.22 -19.05
CA TYR A 564 62.34 27.57 -19.03
C TYR A 564 62.90 27.30 -17.64
N HIS A 565 64.04 26.60 -17.56
CA HIS A 565 64.69 26.24 -16.30
C HIS A 565 66.00 26.99 -16.09
N SER A 566 66.57 27.58 -17.16
CA SER A 566 67.79 28.37 -17.09
C SER A 566 67.62 29.74 -17.77
N PRO A 567 68.22 30.83 -17.23
CA PRO A 567 68.15 32.16 -17.84
C PRO A 567 68.63 32.20 -19.30
N ASN A 568 69.54 31.29 -19.66
CA ASN A 568 70.13 31.16 -20.99
C ASN A 568 69.19 30.56 -22.03
N GLU A 569 68.10 29.91 -21.61
CA GLU A 569 67.15 29.23 -22.49
C GLU A 569 66.07 30.18 -23.03
N VAL A 570 65.88 31.34 -22.37
CA VAL A 570 64.87 32.32 -22.77
C VAL A 570 65.30 32.97 -24.10
N PRO A 571 64.54 32.79 -25.20
CA PRO A 571 64.95 33.27 -26.51
C PRO A 571 65.16 34.78 -26.53
N VAL A 572 66.16 35.22 -27.30
CA VAL A 572 66.37 36.62 -27.67
C VAL A 572 65.41 36.91 -28.83
N THR A 573 64.48 37.85 -28.65
CA THR A 573 63.36 38.11 -29.55
C THR A 573 63.83 38.42 -30.97
N CYS A 574 63.41 37.63 -31.96
CA CYS A 574 63.40 38.00 -33.39
C CYS A 574 62.33 37.19 -34.16
N GLY A 575 61.21 37.86 -34.52
CA GLY A 575 60.18 37.39 -35.48
C GLY A 575 59.08 36.48 -34.92
N GLU A 576 57.84 36.65 -35.42
CA GLU A 576 56.53 35.92 -35.29
C GLU A 576 56.15 35.11 -34.01
N LYS A 577 57.04 34.95 -33.04
CA LYS A 577 56.85 34.29 -31.74
C LYS A 577 57.17 35.26 -30.61
N LYS A 578 56.35 36.30 -30.46
CA LYS A 578 56.40 37.21 -29.31
C LYS A 578 55.82 36.48 -28.09
N THR A 579 56.55 36.46 -26.97
CA THR A 579 56.03 36.08 -25.66
C THR A 579 55.29 37.28 -25.09
N ASP A 580 54.07 37.07 -24.60
CA ASP A 580 53.21 38.15 -24.12
C ASP A 580 53.40 38.41 -22.63
N VAL A 581 53.61 37.35 -21.82
CA VAL A 581 53.83 37.43 -20.36
C VAL A 581 54.85 36.39 -19.91
N ALA A 582 55.66 36.71 -18.91
CA ALA A 582 56.50 35.76 -18.19
C ALA A 582 55.97 35.54 -16.77
N ILE A 583 55.73 34.29 -16.38
CA ILE A 583 55.37 33.91 -15.01
C ILE A 583 56.62 33.33 -14.33
N ILE A 584 57.07 33.95 -13.25
CA ILE A 584 58.22 33.49 -12.47
C ILE A 584 57.71 32.85 -11.19
N PHE A 585 57.94 31.54 -11.03
CA PHE A 585 57.70 30.86 -9.77
C PHE A 585 58.87 31.11 -8.82
N CYS A 586 58.61 31.87 -7.76
CA CYS A 586 59.60 32.25 -6.78
C CYS A 586 59.52 31.33 -5.55
N ASP A 587 60.64 30.77 -5.14
CA ASP A 587 60.79 30.10 -3.85
C ASP A 587 61.68 30.93 -2.89
N ARG A 588 61.65 30.57 -1.61
CA ARG A 588 62.37 31.28 -0.54
C ARG A 588 63.89 31.35 -0.80
N GLN A 589 64.45 30.35 -1.48
CA GLN A 589 65.87 30.26 -1.77
C GLN A 589 66.25 31.20 -2.93
N MET A 590 65.46 31.23 -3.98
CA MET A 590 65.59 32.15 -5.12
C MET A 590 65.45 33.61 -4.70
N ILE A 591 64.50 33.89 -3.81
CA ILE A 591 64.26 35.22 -3.24
C ILE A 591 65.46 35.67 -2.37
N SER A 592 66.00 34.77 -1.54
CA SER A 592 67.12 35.12 -0.63
C SER A 592 68.49 35.23 -1.31
N GLN A 593 68.68 34.56 -2.46
CA GLN A 593 69.94 34.57 -3.20
C GLN A 593 70.01 35.62 -4.33
N GLY A 594 68.98 36.47 -4.48
CA GLY A 594 68.93 37.48 -5.54
C GLY A 594 68.68 36.91 -6.95
N GLY A 595 68.38 35.61 -7.07
CA GLY A 595 68.11 34.96 -8.36
C GLY A 595 66.89 35.54 -9.07
N MET A 596 65.93 36.08 -8.32
CA MET A 596 64.75 36.77 -8.87
C MET A 596 65.11 38.03 -9.66
N GLU A 597 66.12 38.80 -9.22
CA GLU A 597 66.54 40.05 -9.88
C GLU A 597 67.13 39.79 -11.26
N GLU A 598 67.84 38.66 -11.44
CA GLU A 598 68.42 38.24 -12.72
C GLU A 598 67.31 38.00 -13.77
N TRP A 599 66.27 37.24 -13.41
CA TRP A 599 65.15 36.96 -14.31
C TRP A 599 64.30 38.20 -14.60
N MET A 600 64.05 39.04 -13.58
CA MET A 600 63.34 40.31 -13.78
C MET A 600 64.11 41.25 -14.72
N THR A 601 65.44 41.30 -14.60
CA THR A 601 66.31 42.12 -15.48
C THR A 601 66.26 41.61 -16.92
N ILE A 602 66.30 40.30 -17.13
CA ILE A 602 66.21 39.69 -18.47
C ILE A 602 64.85 39.95 -19.12
N CYS A 603 63.75 39.78 -18.37
CA CYS A 603 62.41 40.01 -18.89
C CYS A 603 62.17 41.50 -19.19
N SER A 604 62.59 42.39 -18.27
CA SER A 604 62.51 43.85 -18.45
C SER A 604 63.34 44.33 -19.63
N GLY A 605 64.58 43.82 -19.80
CA GLY A 605 65.44 44.13 -20.94
C GLY A 605 64.88 43.68 -22.29
N LYS A 606 63.92 42.75 -22.30
CA LYS A 606 63.21 42.26 -23.49
C LYS A 606 61.79 42.83 -23.64
N GLY A 607 61.36 43.71 -22.73
CA GLY A 607 60.02 44.32 -22.74
C GLY A 607 58.87 43.32 -22.47
N ILE A 608 59.14 42.23 -21.75
CA ILE A 608 58.14 41.21 -21.40
C ILE A 608 57.59 41.54 -20.00
N PRO A 609 56.28 41.76 -19.83
CA PRO A 609 55.62 41.89 -18.54
C PRO A 609 55.81 40.63 -17.69
N VAL A 610 56.05 40.81 -16.38
CA VAL A 610 56.36 39.72 -15.44
C VAL A 610 55.28 39.61 -14.38
N LEU A 611 54.79 38.39 -14.14
CA LEU A 611 53.98 38.00 -12.98
C LEU A 611 54.82 37.12 -12.07
N ASN A 612 54.98 37.50 -10.81
CA ASN A 612 55.66 36.66 -9.83
C ASN A 612 54.63 35.83 -9.06
N ILE A 613 54.88 34.54 -8.89
CA ILE A 613 54.08 33.66 -8.05
C ILE A 613 54.97 33.14 -6.92
N SER A 614 54.68 33.55 -5.69
CA SER A 614 55.38 33.08 -4.49
C SER A 614 54.59 31.97 -3.82
N ARG A 615 55.27 30.91 -3.40
CA ARG A 615 54.66 29.81 -2.62
C ARG A 615 54.45 30.15 -1.14
N ASN A 616 55.12 31.17 -0.64
CA ASN A 616 55.09 31.56 0.77
C ASN A 616 54.77 33.05 0.89
N ALA A 617 54.15 33.43 2.02
CA ALA A 617 54.03 34.83 2.39
C ALA A 617 55.41 35.50 2.42
N LEU A 618 55.59 36.51 1.56
CA LEU A 618 56.80 37.32 1.54
C LEU A 618 56.77 38.31 2.72
N PRO A 619 57.90 38.57 3.39
CA PRO A 619 57.98 39.64 4.39
C PRO A 619 57.54 40.97 3.76
N GLU A 620 56.74 41.79 4.46
CA GLU A 620 56.19 43.07 3.95
C GLU A 620 57.23 44.00 3.33
N ARG A 621 58.46 43.99 3.86
CA ARG A 621 59.57 44.79 3.33
C ARG A 621 59.98 44.39 1.91
N MET A 622 59.85 43.11 1.58
CA MET A 622 60.20 42.57 0.26
C MET A 622 59.06 42.72 -0.73
N SER A 623 57.80 42.52 -0.31
CA SER A 623 56.64 42.74 -1.18
C SER A 623 56.55 44.20 -1.63
N ALA A 624 56.86 45.16 -0.75
CA ALA A 624 56.93 46.59 -1.07
C ALA A 624 58.06 46.98 -2.04
N SER A 625 59.07 46.12 -2.22
CA SER A 625 60.24 46.40 -3.07
C SER A 625 60.08 45.91 -4.52
N LEU A 626 59.03 45.14 -4.82
CA LEU A 626 58.77 44.60 -6.16
C LEU A 626 57.96 45.60 -6.99
N THR A 627 58.47 45.96 -8.18
CA THR A 627 57.78 46.82 -9.15
C THR A 627 56.84 46.06 -10.10
N THR A 628 56.76 44.73 -9.95
CA THR A 628 55.97 43.82 -10.79
C THR A 628 54.90 43.10 -9.96
N PRO A 629 53.74 42.73 -10.54
CA PRO A 629 52.68 42.04 -9.82
C PRO A 629 53.16 40.74 -9.15
N LEU A 630 52.62 40.47 -7.96
CA LEU A 630 52.94 39.29 -7.15
C LEU A 630 51.64 38.61 -6.73
N LEU A 631 51.53 37.31 -7.00
CA LEU A 631 50.52 36.42 -6.43
C LEU A 631 51.18 35.51 -5.40
N THR A 632 50.47 35.25 -4.31
CA THR A 632 50.91 34.35 -3.25
C THR A 632 49.99 33.14 -3.25
N ALA A 633 50.53 31.93 -3.26
CA ALA A 633 49.72 30.72 -3.14
C ALA A 633 49.11 30.62 -1.71
N PRO A 634 47.89 30.08 -1.57
CA PRO A 634 46.94 29.75 -2.62
C PRO A 634 46.30 31.02 -3.21
N TYR A 635 46.23 31.08 -4.53
CA TYR A 635 45.54 32.14 -5.29
C TYR A 635 44.35 31.53 -6.00
N THR A 636 43.34 32.34 -6.31
CA THR A 636 42.20 31.82 -7.10
C THR A 636 42.52 31.76 -8.59
N GLN A 637 41.89 30.85 -9.32
CA GLN A 637 41.99 30.84 -10.79
C GLN A 637 41.61 32.21 -11.39
N THR A 638 40.61 32.87 -10.83
CA THR A 638 40.13 34.20 -11.24
C THR A 638 41.21 35.25 -11.05
N GLN A 639 41.94 35.23 -9.93
CA GLN A 639 43.08 36.11 -9.69
C GLN A 639 44.22 35.86 -10.68
N LEU A 640 44.56 34.60 -10.95
CA LEU A 640 45.62 34.23 -11.87
C LEU A 640 45.32 34.65 -13.32
N VAL A 641 44.20 34.20 -13.87
CA VAL A 641 43.80 34.45 -15.26
C VAL A 641 43.70 35.95 -15.52
N ARG A 642 43.16 36.69 -14.57
CA ARG A 642 43.04 38.15 -14.66
C ARG A 642 44.39 38.86 -14.69
N GLN A 643 45.31 38.52 -13.80
CA GLN A 643 46.65 39.11 -13.80
C GLN A 643 47.39 38.84 -15.12
N VAL A 644 47.24 37.64 -15.66
CA VAL A 644 47.79 37.27 -16.96
C VAL A 644 47.17 38.12 -18.08
N LEU A 645 45.84 38.23 -18.15
CA LEU A 645 45.17 39.04 -19.18
C LEU A 645 45.53 40.53 -19.10
N GLN A 646 45.62 41.07 -17.88
CA GLN A 646 46.02 42.46 -17.64
C GLN A 646 47.46 42.71 -18.14
N LEU A 647 48.37 41.77 -17.89
CA LEU A 647 49.75 41.84 -18.37
C LEU A 647 49.86 41.63 -19.89
N CYS A 648 48.98 40.83 -20.50
CA CYS A 648 48.84 40.70 -21.94
C CYS A 648 48.25 41.94 -22.62
N GLY A 649 47.91 43.00 -21.87
CA GLY A 649 47.33 44.23 -22.40
C GLY A 649 45.88 44.09 -22.86
N HIS A 650 45.18 43.01 -22.45
CA HIS A 650 43.75 42.91 -22.65
C HIS A 650 43.04 43.86 -21.69
N ASN A 651 41.95 44.47 -22.17
CA ASN A 651 41.12 45.32 -21.34
C ASN A 651 40.32 44.41 -20.42
N VAL A 652 40.93 44.01 -19.29
CA VAL A 652 40.24 43.26 -18.26
C VAL A 652 39.41 44.26 -17.49
N GLU A 653 38.10 44.07 -17.43
CA GLU A 653 37.27 44.81 -16.50
C GLU A 653 37.90 44.73 -15.09
N PRO A 654 37.82 45.80 -14.29
CA PRO A 654 38.17 45.74 -12.88
C PRO A 654 37.57 44.47 -12.26
N LEU A 655 38.30 43.77 -11.38
CA LEU A 655 37.68 42.82 -10.46
C LEU A 655 36.63 43.71 -9.84
N ALA A 656 35.37 43.37 -10.01
CA ALA A 656 34.42 43.76 -9.02
C ALA A 656 35.07 43.30 -7.70
N ALA A 657 35.57 44.24 -6.91
CA ALA A 657 35.59 44.04 -5.47
C ALA A 657 34.21 43.49 -5.15
N PRO A 658 34.11 42.35 -4.43
CA PRO A 658 32.95 41.45 -4.44
C PRO A 658 31.68 42.27 -4.64
N ASP A 659 31.12 42.21 -5.86
CA ASP A 659 30.11 43.13 -6.39
C ASP A 659 30.18 44.58 -5.89
N THR A 660 30.84 45.47 -6.62
CA THR A 660 30.33 46.85 -6.70
C THR A 660 29.58 46.91 -8.03
N PRO A 661 28.26 46.69 -8.04
CA PRO A 661 27.49 46.74 -9.26
C PRO A 661 27.61 48.15 -9.86
N THR A 662 27.77 48.19 -11.19
CA THR A 662 27.47 49.36 -12.05
C THR A 662 26.30 50.15 -11.48
N PRO A 663 26.31 51.50 -11.52
CA PRO A 663 25.44 52.37 -10.74
C PRO A 663 24.02 51.83 -10.77
N GLN A 664 23.69 51.18 -9.68
CA GLN A 664 22.49 50.39 -9.61
C GLN A 664 21.35 51.38 -9.56
N GLU A 665 20.39 51.23 -10.47
CA GLU A 665 19.13 51.93 -10.29
C GLU A 665 18.65 51.57 -8.89
N VAL A 666 18.54 52.59 -8.04
CA VAL A 666 18.19 52.45 -6.64
C VAL A 666 16.86 51.68 -6.60
N PRO A 667 16.84 50.43 -6.08
CA PRO A 667 15.70 49.56 -6.24
C PRO A 667 14.51 50.12 -5.48
N THR A 668 13.32 49.90 -6.04
CA THR A 668 12.07 50.29 -5.40
C THR A 668 11.56 49.13 -4.56
N VAL A 669 11.65 49.26 -3.24
CA VAL A 669 11.17 48.25 -2.28
C VAL A 669 9.80 48.66 -1.74
N LEU A 670 8.82 47.77 -1.87
CA LEU A 670 7.49 47.95 -1.28
C LEU A 670 7.44 47.28 0.10
N ALA A 671 7.36 48.08 1.15
CA ALA A 671 7.10 47.60 2.50
C ALA A 671 5.59 47.51 2.76
N VAL A 672 5.13 46.34 3.22
CA VAL A 672 3.72 46.06 3.49
C VAL A 672 3.57 45.51 4.91
N ASP A 673 2.88 46.26 5.76
CA ASP A 673 2.56 45.89 7.15
C ASP A 673 1.30 46.67 7.55
N ASP A 674 0.35 46.02 8.24
CA ASP A 674 -0.89 46.64 8.68
C ASP A 674 -0.71 47.45 9.98
N ASN A 675 0.39 47.21 10.71
CA ASN A 675 0.76 48.00 11.86
C ASN A 675 1.61 49.20 11.44
N GLU A 676 1.06 50.40 11.66
CA GLU A 676 1.69 51.67 11.29
C GLU A 676 3.09 51.86 11.89
N ALA A 677 3.33 51.38 13.12
CA ALA A 677 4.64 51.48 13.76
C ALA A 677 5.69 50.57 13.08
N ASN A 678 5.31 49.35 12.73
CA ASN A 678 6.18 48.40 12.03
C ASN A 678 6.49 48.88 10.61
N LEU A 679 5.46 49.35 9.91
CA LEU A 679 5.59 49.91 8.57
C LEU A 679 6.55 51.10 8.58
N LYS A 680 6.40 52.03 9.54
CA LYS A 680 7.27 53.20 9.67
C LYS A 680 8.70 52.83 10.02
N LEU A 681 8.92 51.83 10.88
CA LEU A 681 10.25 51.30 11.17
C LEU A 681 10.90 50.69 9.92
N ALA A 682 10.20 49.79 9.23
CA ALA A 682 10.69 49.16 8.00
C ALA A 682 11.02 50.22 6.93
N VAL A 683 10.14 51.20 6.74
CA VAL A 683 10.38 52.32 5.82
C VAL A 683 11.58 53.16 6.22
N THR A 684 11.76 53.43 7.51
CA THR A 684 12.91 54.21 8.02
C THR A 684 14.22 53.46 7.75
N LEU A 685 14.27 52.16 8.07
CA LEU A 685 15.44 51.32 7.81
C LEU A 685 15.75 51.22 6.31
N LEU A 686 14.73 51.04 5.46
CA LEU A 686 14.90 51.00 4.00
C LEU A 686 15.42 52.33 3.45
N ASN A 687 14.89 53.46 3.94
CA ASN A 687 15.38 54.78 3.54
C ASN A 687 16.82 55.05 4.01
N GLU A 688 17.19 54.58 5.22
CA GLU A 688 18.57 54.64 5.72
C GLU A 688 19.53 53.76 4.89
N LEU A 689 19.05 52.66 4.29
CA LEU A 689 19.81 51.84 3.34
C LEU A 689 19.90 52.47 1.94
N GLY A 690 19.30 53.64 1.73
CA GLY A 690 19.39 54.37 0.48
C GLY A 690 18.55 53.77 -0.67
N VAL A 691 17.55 52.92 -0.38
CA VAL A 691 16.62 52.38 -1.39
C VAL A 691 15.38 53.26 -1.57
N ASN A 692 14.71 53.17 -2.73
CA ASN A 692 13.44 53.86 -2.96
C ASN A 692 12.32 53.09 -2.27
N THR A 693 11.69 53.66 -1.25
CA THR A 693 10.69 52.93 -0.47
C THR A 693 9.26 53.31 -0.83
N LEU A 694 8.44 52.32 -1.16
CA LEU A 694 6.98 52.43 -1.22
C LEU A 694 6.38 51.81 0.05
N GLN A 695 5.27 52.35 0.52
CA GLN A 695 4.59 51.89 1.73
C GLN A 695 3.14 51.51 1.43
N ALA A 696 2.71 50.34 1.90
CA ALA A 696 1.33 49.89 1.78
C ALA A 696 0.83 49.40 3.15
N PRO A 697 -0.28 49.96 3.67
CA PRO A 697 -0.83 49.57 4.97
C PRO A 697 -1.71 48.31 4.91
N SER A 698 -1.85 47.66 3.74
CA SER A 698 -2.68 46.46 3.61
C SER A 698 -2.30 45.60 2.40
N GLY A 699 -2.70 44.33 2.42
CA GLY A 699 -2.55 43.42 1.28
C GLY A 699 -3.30 43.88 0.01
N PHE A 700 -4.42 44.60 0.15
CA PHE A 700 -5.14 45.18 -0.99
C PHE A 700 -4.33 46.28 -1.68
N ASP A 701 -3.73 47.17 -0.89
CA ASP A 701 -2.87 48.25 -1.38
C ASP A 701 -1.61 47.68 -2.02
N ALA A 702 -1.06 46.61 -1.44
CA ALA A 702 0.11 45.93 -2.00
C ALA A 702 -0.14 45.36 -3.40
N VAL A 703 -1.30 44.72 -3.65
CA VAL A 703 -1.67 44.21 -4.98
C VAL A 703 -1.86 45.35 -5.98
N ALA A 704 -2.49 46.46 -5.55
CA ALA A 704 -2.71 47.63 -6.40
C ALA A 704 -1.38 48.32 -6.78
N MET A 705 -0.50 48.53 -5.81
CA MET A 705 0.83 49.14 -6.02
C MET A 705 1.77 48.21 -6.80
N ALA A 706 1.72 46.89 -6.58
CA ALA A 706 2.48 45.93 -7.40
C ALA A 706 2.08 45.97 -8.88
N THR A 707 0.83 46.34 -9.18
CA THR A 707 0.32 46.51 -10.55
C THR A 707 0.73 47.85 -11.16
N ARG A 708 0.65 48.94 -10.39
CA ARG A 708 0.84 50.31 -10.88
C ARG A 708 2.30 50.75 -10.88
N ASP A 709 3.01 50.49 -9.78
CA ASP A 709 4.28 51.14 -9.43
C ASP A 709 5.50 50.23 -9.66
N CYS A 710 5.27 48.96 -10.06
CA CYS A 710 6.29 47.99 -10.44
C CYS A 710 7.53 47.92 -9.50
N PRO A 711 7.34 47.59 -8.21
CA PRO A 711 8.46 47.43 -7.28
C PRO A 711 9.40 46.30 -7.73
N ASP A 712 10.66 46.39 -7.30
CA ASP A 712 11.72 45.41 -7.54
C ASP A 712 11.76 44.32 -6.45
N LEU A 713 11.28 44.66 -5.25
CA LEU A 713 11.17 43.76 -4.10
C LEU A 713 9.94 44.13 -3.26
N ILE A 714 9.24 43.14 -2.72
CA ILE A 714 8.17 43.35 -1.75
C ILE A 714 8.54 42.68 -0.42
N LEU A 715 8.53 43.45 0.66
CA LEU A 715 8.55 42.94 2.03
C LEU A 715 7.10 42.89 2.53
N MET A 716 6.61 41.70 2.82
CA MET A 716 5.18 41.45 3.02
C MET A 716 4.94 40.81 4.38
N ASP A 717 4.17 41.48 5.24
CA ASP A 717 3.63 40.83 6.42
C ASP A 717 2.66 39.70 6.06
N ILE A 718 2.73 38.59 6.78
CA ILE A 718 1.87 37.43 6.54
C ILE A 718 0.47 37.68 7.12
N GLN A 719 0.41 38.22 8.34
CA GLN A 719 -0.82 38.37 9.10
C GLN A 719 -1.32 39.80 8.97
N MET A 720 -2.22 40.04 8.02
CA MET A 720 -2.89 41.32 7.83
C MET A 720 -4.41 41.14 7.75
N PRO A 721 -5.22 42.06 8.30
CA PRO A 721 -6.67 42.01 8.26
C PRO A 721 -7.21 42.19 6.84
N GLY A 722 -8.34 41.54 6.56
CA GLY A 722 -9.03 41.59 5.27
C GLY A 722 -8.37 40.75 4.16
N MET A 723 -7.10 40.99 3.84
CA MET A 723 -6.32 40.18 2.89
C MET A 723 -4.97 39.82 3.50
N SER A 724 -4.79 38.52 3.79
CA SER A 724 -3.51 38.00 4.30
C SER A 724 -2.37 38.15 3.29
N GLY A 725 -1.13 38.17 3.77
CA GLY A 725 0.07 38.19 2.92
C GLY A 725 0.13 37.00 1.96
N ASN A 726 -0.33 35.82 2.39
CA ASN A 726 -0.44 34.63 1.53
C ASN A 726 -1.37 34.88 0.34
N GLU A 727 -2.54 35.47 0.60
CA GLU A 727 -3.53 35.77 -0.43
C GLU A 727 -3.05 36.90 -1.36
N ALA A 728 -2.41 37.93 -0.80
CA ALA A 728 -1.81 39.04 -1.55
C ALA A 728 -0.71 38.52 -2.50
N THR A 729 0.20 37.69 -1.99
CA THR A 729 1.24 37.02 -2.78
C THR A 729 0.65 36.19 -3.92
N ALA A 730 -0.35 35.35 -3.64
CA ALA A 730 -1.01 34.54 -4.66
C ALA A 730 -1.69 35.39 -5.76
N ARG A 731 -2.22 36.56 -5.42
CA ARG A 731 -2.80 37.52 -6.38
C ARG A 731 -1.72 38.24 -7.18
N ILE A 732 -0.65 38.70 -6.54
CA ILE A 732 0.49 39.37 -7.22
C ILE A 732 1.15 38.43 -8.22
N ARG A 733 1.33 37.15 -7.87
CA ARG A 733 1.90 36.12 -8.76
C ARG A 733 1.09 35.89 -10.04
N LYS A 734 -0.21 36.19 -10.03
CA LYS A 734 -1.10 36.08 -11.20
C LYS A 734 -1.08 37.32 -12.11
N LEU A 735 -0.44 38.41 -11.70
CA LEU A 735 -0.32 39.61 -12.51
C LEU A 735 0.69 39.40 -13.66
N PRO A 736 0.43 39.95 -14.86
CA PRO A 736 1.32 39.79 -16.01
C PRO A 736 2.70 40.40 -15.71
N GLY A 737 3.75 39.59 -15.89
CA GLY A 737 5.14 40.02 -15.65
C GLY A 737 5.61 40.01 -14.19
N LYS A 738 4.76 39.63 -13.21
CA LYS A 738 5.11 39.63 -11.77
C LYS A 738 5.25 38.24 -11.15
N ARG A 739 5.30 37.19 -11.98
CA ARG A 739 5.48 35.79 -11.55
C ARG A 739 6.79 35.59 -10.77
N ASN A 740 7.85 36.29 -11.16
CA ASN A 740 9.19 36.16 -10.57
C ASN A 740 9.56 37.34 -9.66
N LEU A 741 8.63 38.26 -9.36
CA LEU A 741 8.90 39.39 -8.48
C LEU A 741 9.32 38.88 -7.08
N PRO A 742 10.47 39.23 -6.52
CA PRO A 742 10.83 38.83 -5.17
C PRO A 742 9.79 39.30 -4.14
N ILE A 743 9.19 38.36 -3.39
CA ILE A 743 8.28 38.67 -2.28
C ILE A 743 8.80 37.95 -1.03
N VAL A 744 9.28 38.71 -0.05
CA VAL A 744 9.86 38.19 1.18
C VAL A 744 8.86 38.32 2.31
N ALA A 745 8.52 37.20 2.95
CA ALA A 745 7.58 37.16 4.04
C ALA A 745 8.22 37.71 5.33
N LEU A 746 7.52 38.58 6.05
CA LEU A 746 7.89 38.98 7.40
C LEU A 746 7.05 38.18 8.41
N THR A 747 7.69 37.32 9.20
CA THR A 747 7.03 36.35 10.11
C THR A 747 7.46 36.56 11.57
N ALA A 748 6.61 36.21 12.54
CA ALA A 748 6.97 36.23 13.96
C ALA A 748 7.80 35.02 14.44
N HIS A 749 7.92 33.95 13.62
CA HIS A 749 8.69 32.73 13.88
C HIS A 749 9.35 32.22 12.59
N ALA A 750 10.58 31.69 12.66
CA ALA A 750 11.26 31.04 11.54
C ALA A 750 11.70 29.62 11.90
N MET A 751 10.72 28.74 12.11
CA MET A 751 10.97 27.30 12.08
C MET A 751 11.10 26.83 10.62
N SER A 752 11.97 25.86 10.37
CA SER A 752 12.20 25.30 9.02
C SER A 752 10.93 24.74 8.37
N ASP A 753 9.99 24.23 9.16
CA ASP A 753 8.71 23.69 8.68
C ASP A 753 7.76 24.82 8.19
N GLU A 754 7.86 26.01 8.79
CA GLU A 754 7.03 27.19 8.46
C GLU A 754 7.53 27.90 7.19
N ARG A 755 8.86 27.96 6.99
CA ARG A 755 9.49 28.47 5.76
C ARG A 755 9.04 27.67 4.53
N GLN A 756 8.92 26.35 4.66
CA GLN A 756 8.53 25.47 3.55
C GLN A 756 7.07 25.71 3.10
N ALA A 757 6.18 25.97 4.05
CA ALA A 757 4.79 26.35 3.77
C ALA A 757 4.70 27.72 3.08
N LEU A 758 5.54 28.69 3.45
CA LEU A 758 5.57 30.01 2.83
C LEU A 758 6.08 29.97 1.38
N ILE A 759 7.13 29.19 1.11
CA ILE A 759 7.64 29.00 -0.26
C ILE A 759 6.58 28.31 -1.13
N ALA A 760 5.88 27.29 -0.61
CA ALA A 760 4.79 26.62 -1.31
C ALA A 760 3.63 27.57 -1.67
N ASN A 761 3.41 28.61 -0.86
CA ASN A 761 2.42 29.67 -1.11
C ASN A 761 2.90 30.79 -2.06
N GLY A 762 4.14 30.68 -2.59
CA GLY A 762 4.67 31.57 -3.62
C GLY A 762 5.57 32.70 -3.11
N PHE A 763 5.95 32.70 -1.83
CA PHE A 763 7.00 33.59 -1.31
C PHE A 763 8.38 33.17 -1.83
N SER A 764 9.25 34.16 -2.00
CA SER A 764 10.63 33.98 -2.46
C SER A 764 11.59 33.71 -1.30
N ASP A 765 11.31 34.28 -0.12
CA ASP A 765 12.07 34.06 1.12
C ASP A 765 11.21 34.42 2.35
N SER A 766 11.75 34.21 3.55
CA SER A 766 11.09 34.59 4.81
C SER A 766 12.11 35.16 5.81
N GLN A 767 11.72 36.21 6.52
CA GLN A 767 12.52 36.88 7.55
C GLN A 767 11.73 37.05 8.85
N THR A 768 12.37 36.82 10.00
CA THR A 768 11.74 37.01 11.31
C THR A 768 11.65 38.48 11.69
N LYS A 769 10.51 38.89 12.24
CA LYS A 769 10.32 40.17 12.93
C LYS A 769 10.85 40.08 14.37
N PRO A 770 11.54 41.12 14.90
CA PRO A 770 11.82 42.40 14.27
C PRO A 770 12.94 42.30 13.22
N VAL A 771 12.77 43.00 12.09
CA VAL A 771 13.77 42.97 11.02
C VAL A 771 14.86 43.99 11.31
N SER A 772 16.13 43.57 11.31
CA SER A 772 17.27 44.47 11.54
C SER A 772 17.80 45.09 10.25
N MET A 773 18.57 46.18 10.38
CA MET A 773 19.27 46.85 9.28
C MET A 773 20.17 45.88 8.49
N GLU A 774 20.97 45.06 9.18
CA GLU A 774 21.82 44.02 8.56
C GLU A 774 21.02 42.96 7.80
N GLN A 775 19.82 42.63 8.29
CA GLN A 775 18.95 41.64 7.64
C GLN A 775 18.30 42.23 6.38
N LEU A 776 17.82 43.48 6.45
CA LEU A 776 17.28 44.19 5.29
C LEU A 776 18.36 44.41 4.22
N ALA A 777 19.55 44.85 4.61
CA ALA A 777 20.68 45.03 3.69
C ALA A 777 20.98 43.74 2.92
N ARG A 778 21.08 42.60 3.62
CA ARG A 778 21.30 41.28 2.98
C ARG A 778 20.15 40.84 2.09
N ILE A 779 18.90 41.10 2.47
CA ILE A 779 17.73 40.75 1.65
C ILE A 779 17.72 41.58 0.36
N ILE A 780 17.99 42.88 0.46
CA ILE A 780 18.06 43.80 -0.67
C ILE A 780 19.23 43.40 -1.58
N GLU A 781 20.42 43.17 -1.03
CA GLU A 781 21.60 42.72 -1.78
C GLU A 781 21.31 41.39 -2.49
N ARG A 782 20.72 40.41 -1.80
CA ARG A 782 20.40 39.09 -2.37
C ARG A 782 19.40 39.16 -3.52
N TRP A 783 18.32 39.94 -3.38
CA TRP A 783 17.18 39.89 -4.30
C TRP A 783 17.16 41.00 -5.35
N THR A 784 17.89 42.09 -5.12
CA THR A 784 17.99 43.23 -6.06
C THR A 784 19.43 43.48 -6.54
N GLY A 785 20.41 42.81 -5.91
CA GLY A 785 21.83 43.06 -6.09
C GLY A 785 22.33 44.33 -5.37
N PHE A 786 21.45 45.10 -4.70
CA PHE A 786 21.76 46.46 -4.24
C PHE A 786 22.57 46.48 -2.95
N LYS A 787 23.80 47.01 -3.07
CA LYS A 787 24.65 47.28 -1.92
C LYS A 787 24.37 48.67 -1.41
N ALA A 788 23.67 48.72 -0.28
CA ALA A 788 23.49 49.94 0.48
C ALA A 788 24.87 50.49 0.91
N ASP A 789 25.08 51.80 0.78
CA ASP A 789 26.23 52.51 1.35
C ASP A 789 26.10 52.48 2.88
N SER A 790 26.52 51.38 3.50
CA SER A 790 26.76 51.35 4.94
C SER A 790 28.20 51.80 5.17
N GLU A 791 28.41 53.06 5.58
CA GLU A 791 29.65 53.39 6.30
C GLU A 791 29.84 52.38 7.43
N GLU A 792 31.05 51.82 7.56
CA GLU A 792 31.45 50.88 8.60
C GLU A 792 31.13 51.43 10.00
N SER A 793 29.91 51.15 10.45
CA SER A 793 29.53 51.21 11.84
C SER A 793 29.58 49.77 12.39
N PRO A 794 30.11 49.55 13.59
CA PRO A 794 30.40 48.20 14.07
C PRO A 794 29.11 47.37 14.19
N PRO A 795 29.16 46.04 14.06
CA PRO A 795 28.00 45.20 14.31
C PRO A 795 27.59 45.37 15.78
N LEU A 796 26.46 46.01 16.00
CA LEU A 796 25.74 46.00 17.27
C LEU A 796 24.79 44.81 17.23
N ARG A 797 25.29 43.67 17.69
CA ARG A 797 24.45 42.57 18.14
C ARG A 797 24.45 42.60 19.64
N HIS A 798 23.28 42.72 20.28
CA HIS A 798 22.79 41.72 21.23
C HIS A 798 21.31 41.92 21.62
N GLU A 799 20.80 40.80 22.13
CA GLU A 799 19.45 40.39 22.48
C GLU A 799 18.66 41.35 23.40
N ALA A 800 17.33 41.19 23.39
CA ALA A 800 16.41 41.87 24.28
C ALA A 800 16.69 41.50 25.75
N PRO A 801 16.77 42.47 26.68
CA PRO A 801 16.98 42.21 28.09
C PRO A 801 15.74 41.54 28.71
N ALA A 802 15.97 40.58 29.61
CA ALA A 802 15.00 40.18 30.62
C ALA A 802 14.86 41.31 31.65
N ALA A 803 14.22 42.41 31.26
CA ALA A 803 13.96 43.52 32.16
C ALA A 803 12.51 43.41 32.66
N THR A 804 12.33 43.17 33.95
CA THR A 804 11.04 43.26 34.66
C THR A 804 10.58 44.70 34.89
N GLY A 805 11.13 45.66 34.14
CA GLY A 805 10.86 47.09 34.25
C GLY A 805 9.66 47.54 33.41
N ILE A 806 9.01 48.64 33.81
CA ILE A 806 7.88 49.22 33.09
C ILE A 806 8.31 49.75 31.71
N PHE A 807 9.48 50.39 31.64
CA PHE A 807 10.07 50.95 30.42
C PHE A 807 11.60 50.89 30.48
N ASN A 808 12.24 50.61 29.35
CA ASN A 808 13.68 50.56 29.19
C ASN A 808 14.11 51.43 27.98
N THR A 809 14.71 52.58 28.29
CA THR A 809 15.15 53.59 27.31
C THR A 809 16.22 53.06 26.37
N GLU A 810 17.21 52.30 26.87
CA GLU A 810 18.27 51.71 26.04
C GLU A 810 17.69 50.68 25.07
N LEU A 811 16.73 49.87 25.53
CA LEU A 811 16.03 48.90 24.69
C LEU A 811 15.17 49.58 23.62
N ALA A 812 14.41 50.60 23.99
CA ALA A 812 13.60 51.36 23.03
C ALA A 812 14.47 52.08 21.99
N LEU A 813 15.61 52.64 22.41
CA LEU A 813 16.55 53.30 21.50
C LEU A 813 17.24 52.29 20.58
N HIS A 814 17.63 51.13 21.10
CA HIS A 814 18.16 50.02 20.29
C HIS A 814 17.14 49.52 19.26
N GLN A 815 15.87 49.37 19.66
CA GLN A 815 14.78 48.93 18.77
C GLN A 815 14.45 49.98 17.69
N ALA A 816 14.73 51.25 17.96
CA ALA A 816 14.67 52.35 17.00
C ALA A 816 16.01 52.61 16.28
N ASN A 817 16.92 51.62 16.25
CA ASN A 817 18.22 51.70 15.56
C ASN A 817 19.12 52.87 16.00
N GLY A 818 19.06 53.26 17.28
CA GLY A 818 19.82 54.40 17.80
C GLY A 818 19.19 55.77 17.52
N ASN A 819 18.02 55.84 16.86
CA ASN A 819 17.36 57.09 16.50
C ASN A 819 16.37 57.55 17.59
N PRO A 820 16.67 58.63 18.35
CA PRO A 820 15.82 59.09 19.45
C PRO A 820 14.48 59.65 18.98
N GLY A 821 14.43 60.22 17.77
CA GLY A 821 13.17 60.74 17.19
C GLY A 821 12.21 59.61 16.82
N LEU A 822 12.74 58.54 16.23
CA LEU A 822 11.95 57.35 15.93
C LEU A 822 11.47 56.64 17.20
N ALA A 823 12.34 56.49 18.21
CA ALA A 823 11.97 55.91 19.50
C ALA A 823 10.84 56.70 20.18
N THR A 824 10.89 58.04 20.08
CA THR A 824 9.86 58.94 20.59
C THR A 824 8.52 58.75 19.88
N ASP A 825 8.53 58.70 18.55
CA ASP A 825 7.35 58.49 17.74
C ASP A 825 6.70 57.11 18.02
N MET A 826 7.50 56.05 18.10
CA MET A 826 7.02 54.68 18.37
C MET A 826 6.40 54.56 19.76
N PHE A 827 7.06 55.11 20.79
CA PHE A 827 6.52 55.10 22.15
C PHE A 827 5.23 55.93 22.26
N SER A 828 5.17 57.09 21.59
CA SER A 828 3.96 57.92 21.52
C SER A 828 2.78 57.14 20.92
N MET A 829 3.00 56.54 19.74
CA MET A 829 1.99 55.73 19.04
C MET A 829 1.50 54.57 19.90
N LEU A 830 2.39 53.86 20.59
CA LEU A 830 1.99 52.79 21.51
C LEU A 830 1.13 53.32 22.65
N THR A 831 1.52 54.42 23.30
CA THR A 831 0.73 54.97 24.42
C THR A 831 -0.65 55.47 23.98
N ASP A 832 -0.75 56.04 22.78
CA ASP A 832 -2.03 56.45 22.20
C ASP A 832 -2.90 55.25 21.82
N MET A 833 -2.30 54.20 21.26
CA MET A 833 -2.97 52.94 20.93
C MET A 833 -3.50 52.26 22.20
N LEU A 834 -2.69 52.16 23.26
CA LEU A 834 -3.10 51.60 24.55
C LEU A 834 -4.24 52.38 25.21
N ARG A 835 -4.28 53.72 25.06
CA ARG A 835 -5.39 54.54 25.59
C ARG A 835 -6.70 54.25 24.87
N LYS A 836 -6.64 53.92 23.58
CA LYS A 836 -7.81 53.68 22.73
C LYS A 836 -8.29 52.23 22.79
N GLU A 837 -7.38 51.27 22.70
CA GLU A 837 -7.68 49.84 22.51
C GLU A 837 -7.91 49.10 23.83
N LYS A 838 -7.52 49.65 25.00
CA LYS A 838 -7.79 48.99 26.29
C LYS A 838 -9.28 48.79 26.57
N ASP A 839 -10.10 49.77 26.21
CA ASP A 839 -11.55 49.75 26.48
C ASP A 839 -12.24 48.79 25.49
N GLU A 840 -11.74 48.74 24.26
CA GLU A 840 -12.16 47.80 23.22
C GLU A 840 -11.84 46.34 23.59
N ILE A 841 -10.66 46.06 24.15
CA ILE A 841 -10.30 44.71 24.63
C ILE A 841 -11.22 44.25 25.77
N LEU A 842 -11.62 45.15 26.67
CA LEU A 842 -12.56 44.83 27.74
C LEU A 842 -13.97 44.59 27.19
N GLU A 843 -14.42 45.38 26.21
CA GLU A 843 -15.72 45.20 25.55
C GLU A 843 -15.77 43.88 24.76
N LEU A 844 -14.73 43.55 23.98
CA LEU A 844 -14.62 42.28 23.24
C LEU A 844 -14.58 41.07 24.17
N TRP A 845 -13.98 41.21 25.36
CA TRP A 845 -14.00 40.21 26.40
C TRP A 845 -15.40 40.01 27.00
N GLU A 846 -16.13 41.10 27.32
CA GLU A 846 -17.49 41.04 27.85
C GLU A 846 -18.50 40.46 26.84
N GLU A 847 -18.27 40.69 25.54
CA GLU A 847 -19.11 40.16 24.45
C GLU A 847 -18.72 38.74 24.00
N GLU A 848 -17.73 38.11 24.64
CA GLU A 848 -17.19 36.76 24.30
C GLU A 848 -16.71 36.62 22.83
N LYS A 849 -16.26 37.73 22.23
CA LYS A 849 -15.75 37.79 20.85
C LYS A 849 -14.27 37.40 20.77
N LEU A 850 -13.99 36.11 20.98
CA LEU A 850 -12.61 35.58 21.06
C LEU A 850 -11.74 35.83 19.81
N PRO A 851 -12.25 35.71 18.56
CA PRO A 851 -11.43 35.99 17.38
C PRO A 851 -11.01 37.46 17.28
N GLU A 852 -11.95 38.38 17.49
CA GLU A 852 -11.65 39.82 17.48
C GLU A 852 -10.76 40.23 18.66
N LEU A 853 -10.93 39.59 19.83
CA LEU A 853 -10.07 39.79 21.01
C LEU A 853 -8.63 39.35 20.76
N LEU A 854 -8.44 38.23 20.06
CA LEU A 854 -7.11 37.76 19.66
C LEU A 854 -6.46 38.74 18.67
N GLU A 855 -7.22 39.28 17.72
CA GLU A 855 -6.75 40.26 16.74
C GLU A 855 -6.29 41.57 17.42
N ALA A 856 -7.11 42.12 18.32
CA ALA A 856 -6.77 43.32 19.09
C ALA A 856 -5.54 43.09 19.99
N THR A 857 -5.44 41.93 20.64
CA THR A 857 -4.29 41.57 21.48
C THR A 857 -3.01 41.41 20.65
N HIS A 858 -3.09 40.75 19.50
CA HIS A 858 -1.96 40.56 18.58
C HIS A 858 -1.41 41.89 18.06
N LYS A 859 -2.31 42.81 17.70
CA LYS A 859 -1.95 44.15 17.24
C LYS A 859 -1.18 44.96 18.29
N LEU A 860 -1.67 44.98 19.54
CA LEU A 860 -0.98 45.62 20.66
C LEU A 860 0.35 44.95 20.98
N HIS A 861 0.41 43.61 20.94
CA HIS A 861 1.65 42.87 21.15
C HIS A 861 2.70 43.23 20.10
N GLY A 862 2.29 43.35 18.83
CA GLY A 862 3.13 43.84 17.74
C GLY A 862 3.73 45.21 18.02
N ALA A 863 2.91 46.18 18.42
CA ALA A 863 3.38 47.53 18.74
C ALA A 863 4.32 47.57 19.97
N ALA A 864 4.02 46.77 21.00
CA ALA A 864 4.81 46.71 22.23
C ALA A 864 6.22 46.12 22.03
N ARG A 865 6.45 45.34 20.96
CA ARG A 865 7.75 44.73 20.66
C ARG A 865 8.85 45.74 20.35
N TYR A 866 8.52 46.98 19.99
CA TYR A 866 9.48 47.99 19.50
C TYR A 866 9.63 49.22 20.40
N CYS A 867 8.92 49.27 21.52
CA CYS A 867 8.83 50.48 22.35
C CYS A 867 9.57 50.33 23.69
N GLY A 868 10.40 49.30 23.86
CA GLY A 868 11.14 49.05 25.10
C GLY A 868 10.26 48.90 26.35
N VAL A 869 9.09 48.24 26.24
CA VAL A 869 8.11 48.05 27.32
C VAL A 869 8.01 46.57 27.76
N PRO A 870 9.06 46.02 28.40
CA PRO A 870 9.22 44.57 28.53
C PRO A 870 8.16 43.90 29.43
N ALA A 871 7.69 44.57 30.49
CA ALA A 871 6.61 44.07 31.34
C ALA A 871 5.26 43.96 30.58
N LEU A 872 4.87 45.02 29.86
CA LEU A 872 3.67 45.02 29.04
C LEU A 872 3.76 43.99 27.90
N ARG A 873 4.92 43.91 27.23
CA ARG A 873 5.16 42.93 26.16
C ARG A 873 4.97 41.50 26.67
N SER A 874 5.52 41.17 27.83
CA SER A 874 5.37 39.84 28.43
C SER A 874 3.91 39.51 28.76
N ALA A 875 3.14 40.49 29.26
CA ALA A 875 1.72 40.29 29.56
C ALA A 875 0.89 40.09 28.28
N LEU A 876 1.19 40.85 27.22
CA LEU A 876 0.57 40.70 25.90
C LEU A 876 0.88 39.33 25.27
N GLU A 877 2.14 38.89 25.31
CA GLU A 877 2.57 37.59 24.80
C GLU A 877 1.90 36.42 25.53
N ALA A 878 1.83 36.50 26.86
CA ALA A 878 1.17 35.48 27.68
C ALA A 878 -0.34 35.40 27.41
N PHE A 879 -1.01 36.55 27.25
CA PHE A 879 -2.43 36.58 26.95
C PHE A 879 -2.73 36.09 25.52
N GLU A 880 -1.95 36.51 24.53
CA GLU A 880 -2.09 36.07 23.14
C GLU A 880 -1.86 34.56 23.00
N THR A 881 -0.82 34.02 23.63
CA THR A 881 -0.54 32.58 23.63
C THR A 881 -1.70 31.79 24.24
N CYS A 882 -2.23 32.29 25.36
CA CYS A 882 -3.37 31.69 26.01
C CYS A 882 -4.61 31.65 25.10
N LEU A 883 -4.91 32.76 24.40
CA LEU A 883 -6.01 32.83 23.44
C LEU A 883 -5.82 31.85 22.26
N LYS A 884 -4.60 31.69 21.74
CA LYS A 884 -4.27 30.74 20.66
C LYS A 884 -4.41 29.28 21.07
N GLU A 885 -4.00 28.94 22.29
CA GLU A 885 -4.07 27.59 22.85
C GLU A 885 -5.49 27.18 23.30
N GLN A 886 -6.46 28.10 23.22
CA GLN A 886 -7.84 27.90 23.67
C GLN A 886 -7.95 27.50 25.15
N ASN A 887 -6.99 27.94 25.98
CA ASN A 887 -6.95 27.62 27.41
C ASN A 887 -7.87 28.54 28.23
N SER A 888 -9.17 28.26 28.19
CA SER A 888 -10.22 29.10 28.79
C SER A 888 -10.09 29.32 30.30
N GLU A 889 -9.42 28.42 31.03
CA GLU A 889 -9.26 28.54 32.49
C GLU A 889 -8.30 29.67 32.89
N ALA A 890 -7.32 29.99 32.04
CA ALA A 890 -6.29 30.98 32.32
C ALA A 890 -6.64 32.40 31.80
N TYR A 891 -7.70 32.56 30.99
CA TYR A 891 -8.07 33.86 30.41
C TYR A 891 -8.30 34.97 31.45
N PRO A 892 -9.05 34.76 32.54
CA PRO A 892 -9.34 35.84 33.48
C PRO A 892 -8.11 36.31 34.26
N GLU A 893 -7.15 35.42 34.48
CA GLU A 893 -5.89 35.76 35.15
C GLU A 893 -4.98 36.57 34.23
N ARG A 894 -4.81 36.10 32.98
CA ARG A 894 -3.96 36.75 31.98
C ARG A 894 -4.50 38.10 31.52
N LEU A 895 -5.82 38.25 31.36
CA LEU A 895 -6.43 39.55 31.05
C LEU A 895 -6.21 40.56 32.19
N ARG A 896 -6.31 40.12 33.46
CA ARG A 896 -6.05 40.98 34.62
C ARG A 896 -4.59 41.44 34.67
N GLU A 897 -3.66 40.55 34.38
CA GLU A 897 -2.23 40.85 34.28
C GLU A 897 -1.97 41.91 33.18
N LEU A 898 -2.55 41.71 31.99
CA LEU A 898 -2.46 42.67 30.88
C LEU A 898 -2.99 44.07 31.23
N MET A 899 -4.18 44.15 31.83
CA MET A 899 -4.77 45.43 32.24
C MET A 899 -3.92 46.13 33.31
N THR A 900 -3.36 45.37 34.25
CA THR A 900 -2.50 45.90 35.30
C THR A 900 -1.22 46.51 34.72
N GLU A 901 -0.56 45.83 33.80
CA GLU A 901 0.67 46.35 33.18
C GLU A 901 0.39 47.50 32.20
N THR A 902 -0.77 47.50 31.53
CA THR A 902 -1.22 48.62 30.69
C THR A 902 -1.41 49.90 31.51
N GLU A 903 -2.10 49.81 32.65
CA GLU A 903 -2.28 50.96 33.55
C GLU A 903 -0.97 51.43 34.17
N ARG A 904 -0.08 50.51 34.54
CA ARG A 904 1.25 50.84 35.07
C ARG A 904 2.08 51.61 34.05
N LEU A 905 2.09 51.19 32.79
CA LEU A 905 2.82 51.89 31.74
C LEU A 905 2.24 53.29 31.47
N LEU A 906 0.92 53.41 31.32
CA LEU A 906 0.27 54.69 31.04
C LEU A 906 0.45 55.71 32.19
N LYS A 907 0.45 55.22 33.44
CA LYS A 907 0.74 56.05 34.62
C LYS A 907 2.20 56.48 34.63
N TRP A 908 3.13 55.55 34.42
CA TRP A 908 4.56 55.84 34.36
C TRP A 908 4.89 56.86 33.27
N ALA A 909 4.31 56.71 32.07
CA ALA A 909 4.52 57.61 30.94
C ALA A 909 3.97 59.04 31.18
N GLY A 910 3.00 59.21 32.10
CA GLY A 910 2.50 60.51 32.51
C GLY A 910 3.28 61.17 33.66
N GLU A 911 4.05 60.39 34.43
CA GLU A 911 4.82 60.85 35.58
C GLU A 911 6.31 61.08 35.26
N ASN A 912 6.82 60.58 34.13
CA ASN A 912 8.23 60.64 33.73
C ASN A 912 8.42 61.34 32.38
N ASP A 913 9.47 62.15 32.26
CA ASP A 913 9.85 62.81 31.00
C ASP A 913 10.72 61.87 30.13
N TRP A 914 10.07 60.89 29.51
CA TRP A 914 10.71 59.87 28.69
C TRP A 914 11.27 60.42 27.38
N GLN A 915 10.81 61.58 26.90
CA GLN A 915 11.36 62.25 25.72
C GLN A 915 12.77 62.76 26.00
N ALA A 916 12.98 63.42 27.15
CA ALA A 916 14.30 63.87 27.58
C ALA A 916 15.28 62.70 27.79
N GLN A 917 14.80 61.55 28.25
CA GLN A 917 15.63 60.34 28.45
C GLN A 917 16.19 59.79 27.14
N PHE A 918 15.43 59.87 26.03
CA PHE A 918 15.93 59.47 24.71
C PHE A 918 16.99 60.45 24.18
N GLU A 919 16.81 61.75 24.43
CA GLU A 919 17.77 62.77 24.01
C GLU A 919 19.10 62.66 24.79
N GLU A 920 19.05 62.42 26.10
CA GLU A 920 20.24 62.17 26.93
C GLU A 920 20.97 60.87 26.54
N ALA A 921 20.23 59.78 26.32
CA ALA A 921 20.81 58.48 25.94
C ALA A 921 21.48 58.49 24.55
N SER A 922 21.04 59.39 23.64
CA SER A 922 21.65 59.59 22.32
C SER A 922 22.91 60.46 22.32
N GLY A 923 23.31 61.02 23.47
CA GLY A 923 24.53 61.81 23.63
C GLY A 923 24.45 63.26 23.10
N LYS A 924 23.25 63.80 22.84
CA LYS A 924 23.08 65.19 22.34
C LYS A 924 23.08 66.29 23.42
N SER A 925 23.15 65.95 24.71
CA SER A 925 23.20 66.92 25.81
C SER A 925 24.62 67.10 26.35
N ALA A 926 25.52 67.68 25.54
CA ALA A 926 26.80 68.22 26.00
C ALA A 926 27.37 69.25 25.02
N ASN A 927 26.63 70.31 24.70
CA ASN A 927 27.22 71.53 24.12
C ASN A 927 26.29 72.75 24.22
N THR A 928 25.79 73.06 25.41
CA THR A 928 25.24 74.38 25.73
C THR A 928 25.44 74.67 27.22
N GLU A 929 26.69 74.88 27.63
CA GLU A 929 27.04 75.73 28.79
C GLU A 929 28.58 75.89 28.87
N ASN A 930 29.09 76.85 28.11
CA ASN A 930 30.23 77.71 28.47
C ASN A 930 30.28 78.87 27.47
N ALA A 931 29.56 79.93 27.82
CA ALA A 931 29.84 81.31 27.41
C ALA A 931 30.34 82.07 28.65
#